data_AF-A0ABD3RV82-F1
#
_entry.id   AF-A0ABD3RV82-F1
#
_cell.length_a   1.000
_cell.length_b   1.000
_cell.length_c   1.000
_cell.angle_alpha   90.00
_cell.angle_beta   90.00
_cell.angle_gamma   90.00
#
_symmetry.space_group_name_H-M   'P 1'
#
loop_
_entity.id
_entity.type
_entity.pdbx_description
1 polymer ?
#
loop_
_entity_poly.entity_id
_entity_poly.type
_entity_poly.pdbx_seq_one_letter_code
_entity_poly.pdbx_strand_id
1 'polypeptide(L)'
;MSTIAHPMEERYELVSKERIEGQTRASEARQGLANKAPSTEDLRGESSRRREELDALLESIRRAKEYNDAMKSEVSVTRTVANKTGEDLRARAKDKLDQDAYIDGLNRQVTRLEDEIALAEAQLCAQKEQSDAVDTMIRETSGALNALASEQKRLVQQWNTSVVALGRRDQALNAATKALRKVQDSVKDMENENSRLERDIASLRESYDGIIVSRDRLYNEIVFVENNTAKVQSNLVALSETFTMLQEALKNANQEEKALASAVSKIESEISTLNYKCELLIRERHSIEDKISAMRHQQTNKSEVAQSLVKKENYILAKIHDKEIEVANILNEIVRLDIDRLNTQAHNLQLEEKLNEELAVLKDAETLIDEKVAETRRCIDETEKKTNRVVKLNREYKKMVDECEDETPLGPLEAILKNLSKQVDHEASENRSLQSDWLMCQTELISTTSKTNAIQEKDSELIARLGVLRHKLLRLVQENHTNEAALKSVEYKSRDLHMDMTRLNDLIEQNGRRRVEYKNKIRVSAMEFERELSELNQRSIELERQISEVQSNRTKILIEISDNEEQIKVWEKKIQVEKETQEELQTSKDAIDTKGMEREIQKMKRRLATLATTQEQLLRDMELAIRKREDISVKYKNTKHHQNESRGQSITKGEQATKIQHAISKLERMEISIQEDTQSVVCAREELSAIRLVLRDTSNQFHSFCELRKSLEKEVAESEFAKNRMISLCGLYKEVLQRYESLEKGDVPPVSVTPRTEFEVENNLLAAKTRMKMLSNIISHLSMKFDKYKEIFDRISDILYAIPSERVVG
;
A
#
# COMPACT_ATOMS: atom_id res chain seq x y z
N MET A 1 -6.46 -21.30 -246.20
CA MET A 1 -5.96 -20.76 -247.49
C MET A 1 -4.43 -20.86 -247.41
N SER A 2 -3.67 -21.32 -248.42
CA SER A 2 -3.65 -20.90 -249.84
C SER A 2 -3.26 -19.41 -249.94
N THR A 3 -2.28 -18.95 -250.73
CA THR A 3 -1.74 -19.52 -251.99
C THR A 3 -0.27 -19.12 -252.24
N ILE A 4 0.59 -20.08 -252.62
CA ILE A 4 1.85 -19.96 -253.41
C ILE A 4 3.01 -19.02 -252.95
N ALA A 5 4.06 -19.66 -252.42
CA ALA A 5 5.49 -19.50 -252.76
C ALA A 5 6.26 -18.15 -252.65
N HIS A 6 6.54 -17.69 -251.41
CA HIS A 6 7.93 -17.42 -250.98
C HIS A 6 8.19 -17.49 -249.45
N PRO A 7 8.14 -18.68 -248.79
CA PRO A 7 8.40 -18.74 -247.33
C PRO A 7 9.19 -19.99 -246.84
N MET A 8 10.44 -19.83 -246.39
CA MET A 8 11.03 -20.81 -245.45
C MET A 8 12.18 -20.28 -244.58
N GLU A 9 13.08 -19.45 -245.10
CA GLU A 9 14.34 -19.11 -244.39
C GLU A 9 14.16 -18.10 -243.24
N GLU A 10 13.33 -17.07 -243.40
CA GLU A 10 13.10 -16.03 -242.37
C GLU A 10 12.60 -16.56 -241.02
N ARG A 11 12.06 -17.79 -240.98
CA ARG A 11 11.52 -18.40 -239.75
C ARG A 11 12.55 -19.21 -238.95
N TYR A 12 13.73 -19.49 -239.50
CA TYR A 12 14.74 -20.28 -238.78
C TYR A 12 15.68 -19.42 -237.93
N GLU A 13 16.05 -18.22 -238.41
CA GLU A 13 16.92 -17.30 -237.64
C GLU A 13 16.24 -16.75 -236.37
N LEU A 14 14.97 -16.35 -236.44
CA LEU A 14 14.27 -15.71 -235.31
C LEU A 14 14.19 -16.64 -234.09
N VAL A 15 13.77 -17.90 -234.31
CA VAL A 15 13.58 -18.91 -233.25
C VAL A 15 14.90 -19.30 -232.58
N SER A 16 16.03 -19.21 -233.30
CA SER A 16 17.36 -19.47 -232.73
C SER A 16 17.77 -18.41 -231.70
N LYS A 17 17.44 -17.13 -231.94
CA LYS A 17 17.76 -16.00 -231.05
C LYS A 17 16.91 -16.03 -229.78
N GLU A 18 15.59 -16.23 -229.91
CA GLU A 18 14.69 -16.33 -228.75
C GLU A 18 15.06 -17.48 -227.81
N ARG A 19 15.52 -18.62 -228.35
CA ARG A 19 16.01 -19.75 -227.54
C ARG A 19 17.25 -19.41 -226.71
N ILE A 20 18.19 -18.64 -227.26
CA ILE A 20 19.44 -18.27 -226.57
C ILE A 20 19.14 -17.28 -225.44
N GLU A 21 18.31 -16.26 -225.69
CA GLU A 21 17.92 -15.29 -224.67
C GLU A 21 17.07 -15.89 -223.54
N GLY A 22 16.24 -16.90 -223.83
CA GLY A 22 15.52 -17.64 -222.80
C GLY A 22 16.45 -18.43 -221.87
N GLN A 23 17.60 -18.89 -222.38
CA GLN A 23 18.52 -19.76 -221.65
C GLN A 23 19.46 -18.98 -220.70
N THR A 24 19.86 -17.75 -221.05
CA THR A 24 20.71 -16.90 -220.18
C THR A 24 19.96 -16.37 -218.95
N ARG A 25 18.74 -15.85 -219.14
CA ARG A 25 17.89 -15.34 -218.04
C ARG A 25 17.57 -16.42 -216.99
N ALA A 26 17.52 -17.69 -217.42
CA ALA A 26 17.27 -18.83 -216.53
C ALA A 26 18.47 -19.19 -215.63
N SER A 27 19.71 -18.93 -216.05
CA SER A 27 20.91 -19.14 -215.20
C SER A 27 21.04 -18.08 -214.10
N GLU A 28 20.85 -16.81 -214.45
CA GLU A 28 20.99 -15.69 -213.51
C GLU A 28 19.99 -15.80 -212.34
N ALA A 29 18.74 -16.16 -212.64
CA ALA A 29 17.69 -16.38 -211.65
C ALA A 29 18.03 -17.51 -210.64
N ARG A 30 18.76 -18.56 -211.06
CA ARG A 30 19.18 -19.64 -210.16
C ARG A 30 20.32 -19.21 -209.24
N GLN A 31 21.31 -18.47 -209.77
CA GLN A 31 22.47 -18.03 -208.99
C GLN A 31 22.09 -16.99 -207.92
N GLY A 32 21.12 -16.11 -208.23
CA GLY A 32 20.60 -15.14 -207.26
C GLY A 32 19.81 -15.74 -206.08
N LEU A 33 19.30 -16.97 -206.23
CA LEU A 33 18.50 -17.64 -205.19
C LEU A 33 19.39 -18.49 -204.25
N ALA A 34 20.42 -19.14 -204.79
CA ALA A 34 21.39 -19.91 -204.00
C ALA A 34 22.10 -19.07 -202.92
N ASN A 35 22.46 -17.82 -203.25
CA ASN A 35 23.23 -16.95 -202.35
C ASN A 35 22.41 -16.33 -201.19
N LYS A 36 21.07 -16.48 -201.16
CA LYS A 36 20.22 -15.85 -200.13
C LYS A 36 19.77 -16.78 -199.01
N ALA A 37 19.83 -18.10 -199.19
CA ALA A 37 19.38 -19.07 -198.19
C ALA A 37 20.17 -19.06 -196.86
N PRO A 38 21.53 -19.09 -196.83
CA PRO A 38 22.25 -19.27 -195.56
C PRO A 38 22.12 -18.05 -194.63
N SER A 39 22.15 -16.83 -195.18
CA SER A 39 22.13 -15.59 -194.39
C SER A 39 20.85 -15.37 -193.58
N THR A 40 19.76 -16.09 -193.87
CA THR A 40 18.52 -16.03 -193.08
C THR A 40 18.47 -17.02 -191.92
N GLU A 41 19.31 -18.06 -191.93
CA GLU A 41 19.36 -19.07 -190.87
C GLU A 41 20.14 -18.53 -189.65
N ASP A 42 21.32 -17.94 -189.88
CA ASP A 42 22.22 -17.42 -188.84
C ASP A 42 21.55 -16.35 -187.95
N LEU A 43 20.87 -15.37 -188.58
CA LEU A 43 20.14 -14.31 -187.89
C LEU A 43 19.01 -14.85 -186.98
N ARG A 44 18.48 -16.04 -187.31
CA ARG A 44 17.45 -16.71 -186.50
C ARG A 44 18.06 -17.35 -185.25
N GLY A 45 19.26 -17.92 -185.38
CA GLY A 45 20.03 -18.50 -184.27
C GLY A 45 20.42 -17.47 -183.20
N GLU A 46 20.89 -16.29 -183.61
CA GLU A 46 21.21 -15.22 -182.64
C GLU A 46 20.00 -14.76 -181.81
N SER A 47 18.80 -14.77 -182.41
CA SER A 47 17.57 -14.33 -181.76
C SER A 47 17.05 -15.30 -180.69
N SER A 48 17.53 -16.55 -180.66
CA SER A 48 17.24 -17.50 -179.59
C SER A 48 18.14 -17.26 -178.38
N ARG A 49 19.47 -17.22 -178.61
CA ARG A 49 20.47 -17.03 -177.53
C ARG A 49 20.20 -15.78 -176.70
N ARG A 50 19.92 -14.64 -177.34
CA ARG A 50 19.59 -13.37 -176.65
C ARG A 50 18.30 -13.43 -175.82
N ARG A 51 17.41 -14.41 -176.04
CA ARG A 51 16.22 -14.66 -175.21
C ARG A 51 16.54 -15.56 -174.03
N GLU A 52 17.27 -16.65 -174.26
CA GLU A 52 17.77 -17.54 -173.21
C GLU A 52 18.65 -16.79 -172.19
N GLU A 53 19.50 -15.87 -172.66
CA GLU A 53 20.28 -14.94 -171.84
C GLU A 53 19.40 -13.97 -171.04
N LEU A 54 18.33 -13.43 -171.65
CA LEU A 54 17.40 -12.51 -170.98
C LEU A 54 16.63 -13.22 -169.85
N ASP A 55 16.08 -14.40 -170.11
CA ASP A 55 15.30 -15.16 -169.15
C ASP A 55 16.17 -15.63 -167.97
N ALA A 56 17.42 -16.03 -168.24
CA ALA A 56 18.39 -16.36 -167.19
C ALA A 56 18.74 -15.15 -166.30
N LEU A 57 18.86 -13.94 -166.88
CA LEU A 57 19.10 -12.71 -166.12
C LEU A 57 17.87 -12.28 -165.31
N LEU A 58 16.66 -12.41 -165.86
CA LEU A 58 15.41 -12.11 -165.16
C LEU A 58 15.22 -13.02 -163.93
N GLU A 59 15.50 -14.31 -164.06
CA GLU A 59 15.44 -15.28 -162.96
C GLU A 59 16.54 -15.03 -161.91
N SER A 60 17.75 -14.61 -162.32
CA SER A 60 18.80 -14.18 -161.39
C SER A 60 18.39 -12.93 -160.60
N ILE A 61 17.79 -11.93 -161.26
CA ILE A 61 17.25 -10.72 -160.62
C ILE A 61 16.10 -11.07 -159.66
N ARG A 62 15.25 -12.05 -160.02
CA ARG A 62 14.17 -12.54 -159.16
C ARG A 62 14.71 -13.10 -157.85
N ARG A 63 15.65 -14.05 -157.92
CA ARG A 63 16.28 -14.66 -156.73
C ARG A 63 17.00 -13.62 -155.86
N ALA A 64 17.66 -12.65 -156.49
CA ALA A 64 18.30 -11.54 -155.79
C ALA A 64 17.29 -10.64 -155.05
N LYS A 65 16.09 -10.40 -155.60
CA LYS A 65 15.01 -9.69 -154.90
C LYS A 65 14.45 -10.50 -153.74
N GLU A 66 14.12 -11.77 -153.97
CA GLU A 66 13.57 -12.66 -152.94
C GLU A 66 14.54 -12.78 -151.75
N TYR A 67 15.85 -12.89 -152.00
CA TYR A 67 16.88 -12.85 -150.95
C TYR A 67 16.98 -11.49 -150.24
N ASN A 68 16.91 -10.37 -150.98
CA ASN A 68 17.02 -9.02 -150.41
C ASN A 68 15.82 -8.68 -149.52
N ASP A 69 14.61 -9.06 -149.93
CA ASP A 69 13.39 -8.85 -149.14
C ASP A 69 13.30 -9.80 -147.93
N ALA A 70 13.81 -11.04 -148.06
CA ALA A 70 14.04 -11.92 -146.91
C ALA A 70 15.03 -11.29 -145.90
N MET A 71 16.19 -10.80 -146.36
CA MET A 71 17.18 -10.10 -145.51
C MET A 71 16.61 -8.84 -144.84
N LYS A 72 15.77 -8.04 -145.54
CA LYS A 72 15.04 -6.92 -144.90
C LYS A 72 14.11 -7.41 -143.79
N SER A 73 13.42 -8.53 -144.00
CA SER A 73 12.53 -9.10 -142.98
C SER A 73 13.35 -9.54 -141.75
N GLU A 74 14.47 -10.25 -141.93
CA GLU A 74 15.37 -10.65 -140.83
C GLU A 74 16.00 -9.44 -140.12
N VAL A 75 16.43 -8.40 -140.84
CA VAL A 75 16.93 -7.14 -140.26
C VAL A 75 15.83 -6.41 -139.48
N SER A 76 14.57 -6.46 -139.92
CA SER A 76 13.45 -5.89 -139.18
C SER A 76 13.10 -6.69 -137.92
N VAL A 77 13.12 -8.02 -137.99
CA VAL A 77 12.88 -8.92 -136.85
C VAL A 77 14.00 -8.80 -135.82
N THR A 78 15.27 -8.88 -136.24
CA THR A 78 16.42 -8.70 -135.34
C THR A 78 16.46 -7.31 -134.72
N ARG A 79 16.08 -6.24 -135.44
CA ARG A 79 15.92 -4.90 -134.86
C ARG A 79 14.79 -4.83 -133.84
N THR A 80 13.64 -5.47 -134.10
CA THR A 80 12.53 -5.54 -133.14
C THR A 80 12.91 -6.36 -131.91
N VAL A 81 13.63 -7.47 -132.07
CA VAL A 81 14.16 -8.29 -130.96
C VAL A 81 15.24 -7.54 -130.18
N ALA A 82 16.13 -6.78 -130.84
CA ALA A 82 17.13 -5.96 -130.16
C ALA A 82 16.50 -4.79 -129.39
N ASN A 83 15.50 -4.11 -129.97
CA ASN A 83 14.73 -3.10 -129.27
C ASN A 83 14.02 -3.71 -128.06
N LYS A 84 13.32 -4.84 -128.24
CA LYS A 84 12.58 -5.50 -127.17
C LYS A 84 13.49 -6.04 -126.07
N THR A 85 14.62 -6.68 -126.38
CA THR A 85 15.59 -7.07 -125.34
C THR A 85 16.19 -5.85 -124.65
N GLY A 86 16.39 -4.73 -125.35
CA GLY A 86 16.78 -3.45 -124.76
C GLY A 86 15.68 -2.79 -123.91
N GLU A 87 14.40 -3.09 -124.13
CA GLU A 87 13.27 -2.68 -123.28
C GLU A 87 13.13 -3.61 -122.07
N ASP A 88 13.16 -4.92 -122.27
CA ASP A 88 13.15 -5.94 -121.21
C ASP A 88 14.35 -5.79 -120.25
N LEU A 89 15.54 -5.42 -120.76
CA LEU A 89 16.71 -5.09 -119.94
C LEU A 89 16.53 -3.78 -119.17
N ARG A 90 15.89 -2.75 -119.76
CA ARG A 90 15.56 -1.50 -119.04
C ARG A 90 14.50 -1.73 -117.97
N ALA A 91 13.51 -2.58 -118.23
CA ALA A 91 12.52 -3.01 -117.25
C ALA A 91 13.21 -3.74 -116.10
N ARG A 92 13.98 -4.80 -116.36
CA ARG A 92 14.74 -5.54 -115.33
C ARG A 92 15.72 -4.66 -114.55
N ALA A 93 16.37 -3.69 -115.20
CA ALA A 93 17.25 -2.73 -114.52
C ALA A 93 16.46 -1.81 -113.59
N LYS A 94 15.26 -1.35 -114.00
CA LYS A 94 14.36 -0.60 -113.13
C LYS A 94 13.85 -1.45 -111.97
N ASP A 95 13.34 -2.66 -112.24
CA ASP A 95 12.85 -3.59 -111.22
C ASP A 95 13.95 -3.91 -110.20
N LYS A 96 15.21 -4.01 -110.66
CA LYS A 96 16.38 -4.22 -109.80
C LYS A 96 16.73 -2.97 -108.99
N LEU A 97 16.65 -1.77 -109.56
CA LEU A 97 16.80 -0.51 -108.80
C LEU A 97 15.70 -0.33 -107.75
N ASP A 98 14.45 -0.69 -108.07
CA ASP A 98 13.32 -0.64 -107.14
C ASP A 98 13.50 -1.69 -106.01
N GLN A 99 14.01 -2.89 -106.32
CA GLN A 99 14.43 -3.88 -105.32
C GLN A 99 15.59 -3.40 -104.45
N ASP A 100 16.64 -2.83 -105.06
CA ASP A 100 17.81 -2.36 -104.35
C ASP A 100 17.45 -1.20 -103.43
N ALA A 101 16.62 -0.25 -103.86
CA ALA A 101 16.06 0.81 -103.02
C ALA A 101 15.19 0.26 -101.86
N TYR A 102 14.47 -0.85 -102.07
CA TYR A 102 13.72 -1.52 -101.01
C TYR A 102 14.63 -2.24 -99.99
N ILE A 103 15.68 -2.92 -100.47
CA ILE A 103 16.73 -3.52 -99.62
C ILE A 103 17.44 -2.41 -98.81
N ASP A 104 17.75 -1.29 -99.44
CA ASP A 104 18.29 -0.08 -98.81
C ASP A 104 17.33 0.52 -97.76
N GLY A 105 16.02 0.40 -97.99
CA GLY A 105 14.97 0.76 -97.03
C GLY A 105 14.94 -0.16 -95.82
N LEU A 106 14.98 -1.48 -96.05
CA LEU A 106 15.04 -2.49 -94.99
C LEU A 106 16.34 -2.40 -94.18
N ASN A 107 17.49 -2.25 -94.84
CA ASN A 107 18.79 -2.09 -94.15
C ASN A 107 18.78 -0.88 -93.21
N ARG A 108 18.21 0.26 -93.64
CA ARG A 108 18.02 1.45 -92.79
C ARG A 108 16.99 1.27 -91.68
N GLN A 109 16.11 0.27 -91.76
CA GLN A 109 15.23 -0.11 -90.66
C GLN A 109 15.94 -1.07 -89.69
N VAL A 110 16.72 -2.02 -90.20
CA VAL A 110 17.56 -2.92 -89.40
C VAL A 110 18.55 -2.11 -88.56
N THR A 111 19.33 -1.20 -89.15
CA THR A 111 20.29 -0.40 -88.37
C THR A 111 19.61 0.47 -87.31
N ARG A 112 18.40 0.99 -87.57
CA ARG A 112 17.63 1.74 -86.55
C ARG A 112 17.16 0.84 -85.41
N LEU A 113 16.71 -0.38 -85.72
CA LEU A 113 16.30 -1.34 -84.70
C LEU A 113 17.52 -1.84 -83.91
N GLU A 114 18.69 -1.97 -84.54
CA GLU A 114 19.97 -2.26 -83.87
C GLU A 114 20.39 -1.10 -82.96
N ASP A 115 20.29 0.16 -83.41
CA ASP A 115 20.53 1.36 -82.59
C ASP A 115 19.55 1.46 -81.42
N GLU A 116 18.25 1.18 -81.64
CA GLU A 116 17.20 1.17 -80.62
C GLU A 116 17.41 0.04 -79.59
N ILE A 117 17.82 -1.16 -80.03
CA ILE A 117 18.18 -2.28 -79.16
C ILE A 117 19.43 -1.92 -78.33
N ALA A 118 20.50 -1.41 -78.94
CA ALA A 118 21.71 -1.03 -78.23
C ALA A 118 21.45 0.09 -77.19
N LEU A 119 20.58 1.04 -77.50
CA LEU A 119 20.13 2.08 -76.58
C LEU A 119 19.27 1.51 -75.43
N ALA A 120 18.38 0.55 -75.71
CA ALA A 120 17.59 -0.13 -74.69
C ALA A 120 18.45 -1.02 -73.78
N GLU A 121 19.44 -1.73 -74.33
CA GLU A 121 20.41 -2.53 -73.57
C GLU A 121 21.30 -1.63 -72.69
N ALA A 122 21.78 -0.50 -73.20
CA ALA A 122 22.54 0.47 -72.41
C ALA A 122 21.70 1.06 -71.26
N GLN A 123 20.43 1.40 -71.51
CA GLN A 123 19.50 1.83 -70.46
C GLN A 123 19.25 0.73 -69.42
N LEU A 124 19.07 -0.52 -69.85
CA LEU A 124 18.81 -1.67 -68.97
C LEU A 124 20.04 -2.02 -68.11
N CYS A 125 21.25 -1.88 -68.64
CA CYS A 125 22.49 -2.00 -67.86
C CYS A 125 22.62 -0.86 -66.84
N ALA A 126 22.41 0.40 -67.24
CA ALA A 126 22.44 1.53 -66.32
C ALA A 126 21.37 1.45 -65.21
N GLN A 127 20.17 0.93 -65.53
CA GLN A 127 19.13 0.67 -64.54
C GLN A 127 19.49 -0.47 -63.58
N LYS A 128 20.18 -1.52 -64.04
CA LYS A 128 20.70 -2.58 -63.16
C LYS A 128 21.77 -2.03 -62.22
N GLU A 129 22.75 -1.29 -62.72
CA GLU A 129 23.80 -0.66 -61.90
C GLU A 129 23.20 0.29 -60.85
N GLN A 130 22.19 1.08 -61.21
CA GLN A 130 21.44 1.92 -60.27
C GLN A 130 20.65 1.08 -59.25
N SER A 131 20.02 -0.01 -59.68
CA SER A 131 19.30 -0.92 -58.79
C SER A 131 20.26 -1.58 -57.79
N ASP A 132 21.40 -2.09 -58.25
CA ASP A 132 22.43 -2.71 -57.41
C ASP A 132 23.04 -1.70 -56.41
N ALA A 133 23.24 -0.44 -56.82
CA ALA A 133 23.70 0.63 -55.94
C ALA A 133 22.65 1.08 -54.90
N VAL A 134 21.36 1.01 -55.23
CA VAL A 134 20.27 1.19 -54.26
C VAL A 134 20.21 -0.01 -53.32
N ASP A 135 20.42 -1.23 -53.83
CA ASP A 135 20.39 -2.47 -53.05
C ASP A 135 21.55 -2.54 -52.05
N THR A 136 22.77 -2.10 -52.42
CA THR A 136 23.88 -1.96 -51.46
C THR A 136 23.57 -0.90 -50.41
N MET A 137 23.02 0.26 -50.79
CA MET A 137 22.60 1.29 -49.84
C MET A 137 21.51 0.79 -48.87
N ILE A 138 20.55 -0.01 -49.34
CA ILE A 138 19.53 -0.66 -48.49
C ILE A 138 20.19 -1.67 -47.54
N ARG A 139 21.14 -2.48 -48.00
CA ARG A 139 21.90 -3.42 -47.15
C ARG A 139 22.71 -2.67 -46.08
N GLU A 140 23.45 -1.62 -46.45
CA GLU A 140 24.24 -0.79 -45.53
C GLU A 140 23.37 -0.07 -44.49
N THR A 141 22.28 0.57 -44.92
CA THR A 141 21.34 1.24 -44.00
C THR A 141 20.63 0.23 -43.08
N SER A 142 20.28 -0.97 -43.58
CA SER A 142 19.75 -2.04 -42.73
C SER A 142 20.79 -2.53 -41.70
N GLY A 143 22.08 -2.59 -42.09
CA GLY A 143 23.18 -2.90 -41.18
C GLY A 143 23.34 -1.85 -40.09
N ALA A 144 23.30 -0.56 -40.46
CA ALA A 144 23.35 0.56 -39.53
C ALA A 144 22.15 0.58 -38.56
N LEU A 145 20.93 0.28 -39.04
CA LEU A 145 19.73 0.15 -38.21
C LEU A 145 19.83 -1.02 -37.23
N ASN A 146 20.34 -2.17 -37.67
CA ASN A 146 20.58 -3.32 -36.80
C ASN A 146 21.65 -3.02 -35.73
N ALA A 147 22.73 -2.32 -36.10
CA ALA A 147 23.74 -1.86 -35.15
C ALA A 147 23.14 -0.90 -34.11
N LEU A 148 22.37 0.11 -34.56
CA LEU A 148 21.67 1.06 -33.69
C LEU A 148 20.69 0.37 -32.72
N ALA A 149 19.94 -0.62 -33.20
CA ALA A 149 19.03 -1.41 -32.35
C ALA A 149 19.81 -2.24 -31.30
N SER A 150 20.98 -2.77 -31.66
CA SER A 150 21.85 -3.50 -30.72
C SER A 150 22.42 -2.55 -29.63
N GLU A 151 22.82 -1.34 -30.00
CA GLU A 151 23.28 -0.30 -29.08
C GLU A 151 22.16 0.22 -28.18
N GLN A 152 20.96 0.45 -28.71
CA GLN A 152 19.78 0.81 -27.92
C GLN A 152 19.48 -0.26 -26.87
N LYS A 153 19.53 -1.55 -27.25
CA LYS A 153 19.36 -2.67 -26.32
C LYS A 153 20.45 -2.73 -25.26
N ARG A 154 21.72 -2.48 -25.63
CA ARG A 154 22.87 -2.40 -24.71
C ARG A 154 22.71 -1.26 -23.71
N LEU A 155 22.29 -0.08 -24.16
CA LEU A 155 22.06 1.10 -23.33
C LEU A 155 20.88 0.91 -22.37
N VAL A 156 19.76 0.35 -22.83
CA VAL A 156 18.62 -0.01 -21.97
C VAL A 156 19.02 -1.04 -20.90
N GLN A 157 19.84 -2.03 -21.26
CA GLN A 157 20.37 -2.99 -20.29
C GLN A 157 21.28 -2.31 -19.25
N GLN A 158 22.21 -1.45 -19.67
CA GLN A 158 23.09 -0.70 -18.77
C GLN A 158 22.30 0.24 -17.84
N TRP A 159 21.30 0.95 -18.36
CA TRP A 159 20.40 1.80 -17.59
C TRP A 159 19.61 0.98 -16.56
N ASN A 160 19.01 -0.14 -16.97
CA ASN A 160 18.30 -1.04 -16.04
C ASN A 160 19.22 -1.57 -14.92
N THR A 161 20.47 -1.97 -15.23
CA THR A 161 21.42 -2.38 -14.18
C THR A 161 21.81 -1.22 -13.26
N SER A 162 21.86 0.01 -13.78
CA SER A 162 22.15 1.21 -12.99
C SER A 162 21.00 1.56 -12.05
N VAL A 163 19.75 1.48 -12.52
CA VAL A 163 18.53 1.66 -11.72
C VAL A 163 18.44 0.62 -10.60
N VAL A 164 18.72 -0.66 -10.90
CA VAL A 164 18.79 -1.71 -9.87
C VAL A 164 19.92 -1.45 -8.86
N ALA A 165 21.08 -0.95 -9.31
CA ALA A 165 22.19 -0.59 -8.43
C ALA A 165 21.94 0.68 -7.60
N LEU A 166 21.08 1.59 -8.05
CA LEU A 166 20.57 2.71 -7.25
C LEU A 166 19.58 2.21 -6.19
N GLY A 167 18.54 1.47 -6.58
CA GLY A 167 17.56 0.93 -5.64
C GLY A 167 18.17 0.05 -4.54
N ARG A 168 19.25 -0.68 -4.82
CA ARG A 168 20.05 -1.40 -3.80
C ARG A 168 20.79 -0.46 -2.83
N ARG A 169 21.33 0.66 -3.31
CA ARG A 169 21.94 1.70 -2.46
C ARG A 169 20.89 2.40 -1.61
N ASP A 170 19.71 2.70 -2.17
CA ASP A 170 18.60 3.30 -1.43
C ASP A 170 18.08 2.36 -0.34
N GLN A 171 18.01 1.05 -0.60
CA GLN A 171 17.69 0.04 0.42
C GLN A 171 18.76 0.00 1.54
N ALA A 172 20.05 0.02 1.19
CA ALA A 172 21.14 0.06 2.16
C ALA A 172 21.13 1.36 3.00
N LEU A 173 20.85 2.51 2.39
CA LEU A 173 20.71 3.80 3.06
C LEU A 173 19.49 3.83 3.99
N ASN A 174 18.36 3.25 3.57
CA ASN A 174 17.18 3.09 4.41
C ASN A 174 17.42 2.12 5.59
N ALA A 175 18.25 1.09 5.41
CA ALA A 175 18.66 0.21 6.51
C ALA A 175 19.60 0.95 7.49
N ALA A 176 20.61 1.65 6.98
CA ALA A 176 21.57 2.41 7.79
C ALA A 176 20.90 3.55 8.57
N THR A 177 19.97 4.29 7.96
CA THR A 177 19.21 5.36 8.64
C THR A 177 18.22 4.82 9.68
N LYS A 178 17.60 3.65 9.45
CA LYS A 178 16.83 2.95 10.50
C LYS A 178 17.70 2.50 11.67
N ALA A 179 18.89 1.96 11.40
CA ALA A 179 19.85 1.59 12.44
C ALA A 179 20.33 2.82 13.24
N LEU A 180 20.67 3.91 12.55
CA LEU A 180 21.07 5.18 13.18
C LEU A 180 19.97 5.75 14.08
N ARG A 181 18.70 5.70 13.66
CA ARG A 181 17.56 6.11 14.51
C ARG A 181 17.46 5.25 15.76
N LYS A 182 17.53 3.92 15.64
CA LYS A 182 17.54 3.01 16.82
C LYS A 182 18.66 3.34 17.81
N VAL A 183 19.86 3.68 17.31
CA VAL A 183 20.97 4.12 18.16
C VAL A 183 20.69 5.49 18.79
N GLN A 184 20.17 6.46 18.03
CA GLN A 184 19.80 7.78 18.55
C GLN A 184 18.69 7.72 19.62
N ASP A 185 17.71 6.83 19.44
CA ASP A 185 16.63 6.65 20.41
C ASP A 185 17.15 5.93 21.67
N SER A 186 17.97 4.88 21.50
CA SER A 186 18.67 4.24 22.62
C SER A 186 19.61 5.19 23.38
N VAL A 187 20.26 6.15 22.71
CA VAL A 187 21.06 7.18 23.37
C VAL A 187 20.18 8.11 24.21
N LYS A 188 19.01 8.54 23.73
CA LYS A 188 18.06 9.33 24.53
C LYS A 188 17.55 8.54 25.73
N ASP A 189 17.31 7.24 25.59
CA ASP A 189 16.87 6.40 26.70
C ASP A 189 17.96 6.31 27.78
N MET A 190 19.24 6.16 27.39
CA MET A 190 20.38 6.24 28.32
C MET A 190 20.58 7.65 28.91
N GLU A 191 20.36 8.72 28.15
CA GLU A 191 20.40 10.11 28.63
C GLU A 191 19.27 10.37 29.65
N ASN A 192 18.07 9.83 29.42
CA ASN A 192 16.93 9.90 30.34
C ASN A 192 17.18 9.09 31.61
N GLU A 193 17.77 7.89 31.50
CA GLU A 193 18.18 7.08 32.65
C GLU A 193 19.28 7.77 33.45
N ASN A 194 20.34 8.29 32.81
CA ASN A 194 21.38 9.04 33.49
C ASN A 194 20.82 10.30 34.17
N SER A 195 19.96 11.07 33.49
CA SER A 195 19.27 12.22 34.07
C SER A 195 18.37 11.85 35.26
N ARG A 196 17.88 10.61 35.32
CA ARG A 196 17.16 10.07 36.48
C ARG A 196 18.13 9.68 37.59
N LEU A 197 19.19 8.94 37.28
CA LEU A 197 20.22 8.53 38.25
C LEU A 197 20.87 9.75 38.91
N GLU A 198 21.10 10.85 38.18
CA GLU A 198 21.58 12.12 38.73
C GLU A 198 20.61 12.74 39.75
N ARG A 199 19.29 12.67 39.51
CA ARG A 199 18.26 13.11 40.46
C ARG A 199 18.16 12.18 41.67
N ASP A 200 18.19 10.87 41.45
CA ASP A 200 18.17 9.88 42.51
C ASP A 200 19.43 10.06 43.41
N ILE A 201 20.62 10.26 42.83
CA ILE A 201 21.88 10.61 43.53
C ILE A 201 21.77 11.93 44.28
N ALA A 202 21.16 12.97 43.71
CA ALA A 202 20.99 14.25 44.39
C ALA A 202 20.10 14.11 45.64
N SER A 203 19.00 13.36 45.55
CA SER A 203 18.12 13.09 46.70
C SER A 203 18.81 12.24 47.79
N LEU A 204 19.67 11.30 47.40
CA LEU A 204 20.48 10.51 48.33
C LEU A 204 21.56 11.35 49.02
N ARG A 205 22.14 12.34 48.34
CA ARG A 205 23.06 13.32 48.95
C ARG A 205 22.34 14.21 49.96
N GLU A 206 21.20 14.79 49.59
CA GLU A 206 20.38 15.60 50.51
C GLU A 206 19.97 14.80 51.76
N SER A 207 19.56 13.54 51.59
CA SER A 207 19.28 12.65 52.72
C SER A 207 20.51 12.32 53.56
N TYR A 208 21.69 12.18 52.96
CA TYR A 208 22.95 11.89 53.65
C TYR A 208 23.47 13.11 54.43
N ASP A 209 23.38 14.31 53.85
CA ASP A 209 23.72 15.57 54.50
C ASP A 209 22.75 15.86 55.66
N GLY A 210 21.46 15.55 55.51
CA GLY A 210 20.49 15.57 56.61
C GLY A 210 20.82 14.60 57.75
N ILE A 211 21.32 13.40 57.42
CA ILE A 211 21.82 12.43 58.42
C ILE A 211 23.10 12.96 59.10
N ILE A 212 24.01 13.62 58.38
CA ILE A 212 25.19 14.29 58.96
C ILE A 212 24.77 15.37 59.96
N VAL A 213 23.85 16.27 59.58
CA VAL A 213 23.34 17.31 60.48
C VAL A 213 22.67 16.71 61.74
N SER A 214 21.91 15.61 61.59
CA SER A 214 21.35 14.89 62.75
C SER A 214 22.42 14.21 63.59
N ARG A 215 23.46 13.62 62.99
CA ARG A 215 24.59 13.00 63.69
C ARG A 215 25.33 14.04 64.52
N ASP A 216 25.65 15.18 63.93
CA ASP A 216 26.44 16.23 64.57
C ASP A 216 25.64 16.94 65.67
N ARG A 217 24.32 17.09 65.49
CA ARG A 217 23.41 17.47 66.59
C ARG A 217 23.45 16.45 67.73
N LEU A 218 23.26 15.16 67.45
CA LEU A 218 23.26 14.11 68.48
C LEU A 218 24.63 13.99 69.18
N TYR A 219 25.73 14.20 68.46
CA TYR A 219 27.07 14.24 69.03
C TYR A 219 27.25 15.43 69.99
N ASN A 220 26.75 16.61 69.62
CA ASN A 220 26.73 17.77 70.52
C ASN A 220 25.83 17.55 71.75
N GLU A 221 24.69 16.88 71.60
CA GLU A 221 23.83 16.47 72.72
C GLU A 221 24.52 15.47 73.65
N ILE A 222 25.26 14.49 73.09
CA ILE A 222 26.10 13.54 73.87
C ILE A 222 27.18 14.30 74.63
N VAL A 223 27.99 15.14 73.96
CA VAL A 223 29.06 15.92 74.60
C VAL A 223 28.51 16.86 75.69
N PHE A 224 27.32 17.42 75.51
CA PHE A 224 26.64 18.21 76.55
C PHE A 224 26.24 17.35 77.76
N VAL A 225 25.68 16.15 77.53
CA VAL A 225 25.35 15.19 78.60
C VAL A 225 26.60 14.71 79.32
N GLU A 226 27.66 14.32 78.62
CA GLU A 226 28.94 13.90 79.19
C GLU A 226 29.55 15.00 80.07
N ASN A 227 29.61 16.24 79.58
CA ASN A 227 30.10 17.39 80.37
C ASN A 227 29.27 17.64 81.63
N ASN A 228 27.95 17.45 81.56
CA ASN A 228 27.09 17.59 82.73
C ASN A 228 27.20 16.40 83.69
N THR A 229 27.40 15.19 83.19
CA THR A 229 27.72 14.00 84.00
C THR A 229 29.05 14.18 84.72
N ALA A 230 30.08 14.69 84.06
CA ALA A 230 31.38 15.00 84.68
C ALA A 230 31.27 16.07 85.77
N LYS A 231 30.46 17.13 85.56
CA LYS A 231 30.14 18.12 86.61
C LYS A 231 29.41 17.49 87.80
N VAL A 232 28.42 16.63 87.56
CA VAL A 232 27.69 15.93 88.63
C VAL A 232 28.61 14.96 89.39
N GLN A 233 29.52 14.26 88.70
CA GLN A 233 30.53 13.41 89.33
C GLN A 233 31.50 14.23 90.19
N SER A 234 32.01 15.36 89.68
CA SER A 234 32.87 16.27 90.46
C SER A 234 32.15 16.81 91.70
N ASN A 235 30.90 17.24 91.55
CA ASN A 235 30.06 17.68 92.67
C ASN A 235 29.81 16.55 93.70
N LEU A 236 29.64 15.30 93.26
CA LEU A 236 29.50 14.14 94.14
C LEU A 236 30.80 13.81 94.88
N VAL A 237 31.96 13.95 94.23
CA VAL A 237 33.28 13.79 94.88
C VAL A 237 33.45 14.87 95.96
N ALA A 238 33.28 16.15 95.62
CA ALA A 238 33.38 17.25 96.60
C ALA A 238 32.35 17.14 97.74
N LEU A 239 31.14 16.64 97.46
CA LEU A 239 30.13 16.36 98.49
C LEU A 239 30.53 15.16 99.38
N SER A 240 31.20 14.15 98.83
CA SER A 240 31.74 13.03 99.60
C SER A 240 32.94 13.43 100.46
N GLU A 241 33.83 14.28 99.96
CA GLU A 241 34.97 14.84 100.70
C GLU A 241 34.47 15.72 101.87
N THR A 242 33.53 16.62 101.62
CA THR A 242 32.92 17.44 102.68
C THR A 242 32.12 16.59 103.68
N PHE A 243 31.45 15.51 103.25
CA PHE A 243 30.84 14.54 104.16
C PHE A 243 31.87 13.83 105.05
N THR A 244 33.00 13.36 104.49
CA THR A 244 34.07 12.74 105.29
C THR A 244 34.72 13.72 106.26
N MET A 245 34.98 14.96 105.83
CA MET A 245 35.49 16.04 106.70
C MET A 245 34.54 16.32 107.86
N LEU A 246 33.22 16.38 107.61
CA LEU A 246 32.22 16.54 108.67
C LEU A 246 32.14 15.31 109.58
N GLN A 247 32.30 14.10 109.05
CA GLN A 247 32.32 12.87 109.84
C GLN A 247 33.56 12.79 110.75
N GLU A 248 34.73 13.23 110.28
CA GLU A 248 35.94 13.33 111.09
C GLU A 248 35.87 14.46 112.13
N ALA A 249 35.36 15.64 111.75
CA ALA A 249 35.13 16.74 112.69
C ALA A 249 34.15 16.32 113.81
N LEU A 250 33.06 15.63 113.47
CA LEU A 250 32.10 15.08 114.44
C LEU A 250 32.73 13.99 115.31
N LYS A 251 33.60 13.13 114.77
CA LYS A 251 34.36 12.14 115.53
C LYS A 251 35.33 12.79 116.52
N ASN A 252 36.00 13.87 116.12
CA ASN A 252 36.92 14.62 116.97
C ASN A 252 36.17 15.37 118.09
N ALA A 253 35.06 16.05 117.76
CA ALA A 253 34.19 16.67 118.77
C ALA A 253 33.66 15.65 119.80
N ASN A 254 33.27 14.45 119.36
CA ASN A 254 32.88 13.34 120.25
C ASN A 254 34.04 12.80 121.13
N GLN A 255 35.30 13.05 120.75
CA GLN A 255 36.47 12.71 121.58
C GLN A 255 36.78 13.83 122.58
N GLU A 256 36.70 15.09 122.15
CA GLU A 256 36.84 16.26 123.01
C GLU A 256 35.74 16.31 124.08
N GLU A 257 34.48 16.03 123.74
CA GLU A 257 33.38 15.91 124.69
C GLU A 257 33.66 14.85 125.77
N LYS A 258 34.19 13.68 125.38
CA LYS A 258 34.58 12.61 126.33
C LYS A 258 35.78 13.00 127.18
N ALA A 259 36.75 13.71 126.61
CA ALA A 259 37.89 14.23 127.35
C ALA A 259 37.43 15.26 128.39
N LEU A 260 36.58 16.21 128.00
CA LEU A 260 35.96 17.21 128.86
C LEU A 260 35.10 16.57 129.95
N ALA A 261 34.24 15.60 129.64
CA ALA A 261 33.48 14.86 130.64
C ALA A 261 34.38 14.14 131.67
N SER A 262 35.52 13.57 131.22
CA SER A 262 36.50 12.98 132.13
C SER A 262 37.24 14.01 132.99
N ALA A 263 37.42 15.24 132.49
CA ALA A 263 38.02 16.34 133.24
C ALA A 263 37.04 16.93 134.26
N VAL A 264 35.76 17.10 133.88
CA VAL A 264 34.68 17.49 134.80
C VAL A 264 34.55 16.48 135.93
N SER A 265 34.49 15.17 135.63
CA SER A 265 34.41 14.14 136.68
C SER A 265 35.62 14.13 137.63
N LYS A 266 36.83 14.43 137.13
CA LYS A 266 38.01 14.65 138.01
C LYS A 266 37.82 15.88 138.89
N ILE A 267 37.43 17.02 138.32
CA ILE A 267 37.19 18.27 139.05
C ILE A 267 36.08 18.10 140.09
N GLU A 268 35.00 17.38 139.80
CA GLU A 268 33.96 17.02 140.76
C GLU A 268 34.51 16.17 141.92
N SER A 269 35.40 15.21 141.64
CA SER A 269 36.07 14.43 142.67
C SER A 269 37.04 15.28 143.51
N GLU A 270 37.78 16.20 142.89
CA GLU A 270 38.69 17.12 143.58
C GLU A 270 37.90 18.09 144.46
N ILE A 271 36.83 18.70 143.95
CA ILE A 271 35.86 19.52 144.69
C ILE A 271 35.27 18.71 145.85
N SER A 272 34.93 17.43 145.66
CA SER A 272 34.42 16.59 146.74
C SER A 272 35.47 16.37 147.85
N THR A 273 36.74 16.12 147.50
CA THR A 273 37.82 16.02 148.52
C THR A 273 38.16 17.37 149.16
N LEU A 274 38.04 18.48 148.43
CA LEU A 274 38.24 19.83 148.94
C LEU A 274 37.11 20.24 149.86
N ASN A 275 35.85 19.91 149.54
CA ASN A 275 34.71 20.12 150.43
C ASN A 275 34.87 19.32 151.73
N TYR A 276 35.30 18.05 151.66
CA TYR A 276 35.59 17.25 152.86
C TYR A 276 36.73 17.85 153.71
N LYS A 277 37.82 18.31 153.08
CA LYS A 277 38.91 19.05 153.76
C LYS A 277 38.42 20.37 154.35
N CYS A 278 37.58 21.11 153.63
CA CYS A 278 36.97 22.34 154.10
C CYS A 278 36.03 22.10 155.27
N GLU A 279 35.23 21.02 155.30
CA GLU A 279 34.43 20.69 156.48
C GLU A 279 35.30 20.36 157.70
N LEU A 280 36.38 19.58 157.52
CA LEU A 280 37.37 19.31 158.58
C LEU A 280 37.98 20.60 159.11
N LEU A 281 38.49 21.43 158.20
CA LEU A 281 39.03 22.76 158.53
C LEU A 281 37.97 23.69 159.12
N ILE A 282 36.68 23.56 158.78
CA ILE A 282 35.58 24.35 159.38
C ILE A 282 35.25 23.85 160.79
N ARG A 283 35.36 22.55 161.07
CA ARG A 283 35.23 22.00 162.44
C ARG A 283 36.40 22.44 163.32
N GLU A 284 37.62 22.41 162.79
CA GLU A 284 38.80 22.96 163.47
C GLU A 284 38.73 24.49 163.62
N ARG A 285 38.30 25.21 162.57
CA ARG A 285 38.13 26.66 162.59
C ARG A 285 37.08 27.08 163.61
N HIS A 286 35.94 26.41 163.74
CA HIS A 286 34.98 26.70 164.83
C HIS A 286 35.59 26.40 166.21
N SER A 287 36.26 25.25 166.39
CA SER A 287 36.98 24.94 167.64
C SER A 287 38.04 25.99 168.02
N ILE A 288 38.63 26.66 167.03
CA ILE A 288 39.59 27.75 167.20
C ILE A 288 38.88 29.10 167.32
N GLU A 289 37.77 29.34 166.63
CA GLU A 289 36.96 30.56 166.67
C GLU A 289 36.10 30.68 167.91
N ASP A 290 35.70 29.60 168.59
CA ASP A 290 35.11 29.69 169.92
C ASP A 290 36.16 30.19 170.92
N LYS A 291 37.40 29.67 170.84
CA LYS A 291 38.55 30.11 171.65
C LYS A 291 38.99 31.53 171.29
N ILE A 292 39.01 31.88 170.00
CA ILE A 292 39.38 33.21 169.50
C ILE A 292 38.24 34.21 169.71
N SER A 293 36.97 33.82 169.75
CA SER A 293 35.86 34.74 170.08
C SER A 293 35.85 35.03 171.58
N ALA A 294 36.14 34.03 172.43
CA ALA A 294 36.43 34.27 173.85
C ALA A 294 37.61 35.27 174.03
N MET A 295 38.69 35.13 173.25
CA MET A 295 39.83 36.07 173.31
C MET A 295 39.64 37.39 172.55
N ARG A 296 38.73 37.49 171.56
CA ARG A 296 38.42 38.74 170.82
C ARG A 296 37.32 39.56 171.47
N HIS A 297 36.44 38.94 172.26
CA HIS A 297 35.69 39.69 173.28
C HIS A 297 36.63 40.27 174.35
N GLN A 298 37.84 39.73 174.53
CA GLN A 298 38.92 40.35 175.30
C GLN A 298 39.84 41.29 174.48
N GLN A 299 39.75 41.36 173.15
CA GLN A 299 40.64 42.16 172.30
C GLN A 299 39.93 42.87 171.13
N THR A 300 39.67 44.16 171.31
CA THR A 300 38.99 45.08 170.38
C THR A 300 39.95 45.82 169.42
N ASN A 301 39.41 46.26 168.25
CA ASN A 301 39.79 47.44 167.41
C ASN A 301 40.53 47.29 166.03
N LYS A 302 39.86 47.75 164.94
CA LYS A 302 40.37 48.28 163.62
C LYS A 302 41.00 47.27 162.62
N SER A 303 41.33 47.57 161.33
CA SER A 303 41.51 48.83 160.56
C SER A 303 41.18 48.72 159.03
N GLU A 304 41.61 49.69 158.18
CA GLU A 304 41.08 50.03 156.83
C GLU A 304 42.16 50.31 155.74
N VAL A 305 42.07 49.74 154.50
CA VAL A 305 43.08 49.93 153.39
C VAL A 305 42.56 49.86 151.92
N ALA A 306 41.53 49.07 151.58
CA ALA A 306 41.47 48.31 150.32
C ALA A 306 41.18 49.00 148.94
N GLN A 307 41.16 50.33 148.78
CA GLN A 307 40.43 50.98 147.65
C GLN A 307 41.22 51.50 146.43
N SER A 308 42.55 51.37 146.32
CA SER A 308 43.34 52.18 145.36
C SER A 308 43.62 51.58 143.96
N LEU A 309 43.45 50.28 143.72
CA LEU A 309 44.08 49.57 142.59
C LEU A 309 43.43 49.73 141.20
N VAL A 310 42.11 49.94 141.13
CA VAL A 310 41.30 49.65 139.92
C VAL A 310 41.54 50.59 138.72
N LYS A 311 42.14 51.78 138.90
CA LYS A 311 42.05 52.87 137.91
C LYS A 311 43.03 52.83 136.71
N LYS A 312 43.92 51.84 136.58
CA LYS A 312 44.99 51.85 135.55
C LYS A 312 44.70 51.07 134.27
N GLU A 313 43.75 50.14 134.30
CA GLU A 313 43.56 49.12 133.26
C GLU A 313 43.00 49.68 131.94
N ASN A 314 41.97 50.54 132.04
CA ASN A 314 41.14 50.94 130.91
C ASN A 314 41.82 51.83 129.84
N TYR A 315 43.06 52.28 130.04
CA TYR A 315 43.73 53.21 129.12
C TYR A 315 44.36 52.52 127.89
N ILE A 316 44.75 51.25 128.00
CA ILE A 316 45.59 50.58 126.98
C ILE A 316 44.77 50.14 125.76
N LEU A 317 43.55 49.64 125.97
CA LEU A 317 42.74 48.99 124.93
C LEU A 317 42.38 49.92 123.77
N ALA A 318 42.10 51.19 124.04
CA ALA A 318 41.64 52.14 123.01
C ALA A 318 42.65 52.36 121.88
N LYS A 319 43.96 52.22 122.14
CA LYS A 319 45.02 52.57 121.18
C LYS A 319 45.33 51.48 120.14
N ILE A 320 44.76 50.28 120.30
CA ILE A 320 45.01 49.16 119.38
C ILE A 320 44.15 49.30 118.11
N HIS A 321 42.88 49.68 118.27
CA HIS A 321 41.87 49.59 117.22
C HIS A 321 42.12 50.56 116.04
N ASP A 322 42.58 51.79 116.31
CA ASP A 322 42.84 52.80 115.28
C ASP A 322 43.86 52.34 114.20
N LYS A 323 44.78 51.43 114.54
CA LYS A 323 45.82 50.94 113.62
C LYS A 323 45.34 49.80 112.71
N GLU A 324 44.25 49.12 113.06
CA GLU A 324 43.70 48.02 112.25
C GLU A 324 43.01 48.57 110.98
N ILE A 325 42.42 49.76 111.08
CA ILE A 325 41.63 50.41 110.02
C ILE A 325 42.53 50.94 108.88
N GLU A 326 43.72 51.46 109.18
CA GLU A 326 44.67 51.94 108.16
C GLU A 326 45.15 50.81 107.23
N VAL A 327 45.39 49.61 107.79
CA VAL A 327 45.90 48.44 107.04
C VAL A 327 44.89 47.96 105.99
N ALA A 328 43.60 47.97 106.34
CA ALA A 328 42.53 47.53 105.43
C ALA A 328 42.42 48.40 104.17
N ASN A 329 42.69 49.71 104.28
CA ASN A 329 42.61 50.62 103.13
C ASN A 329 43.76 50.41 102.14
N ILE A 330 44.99 50.22 102.62
CA ILE A 330 46.18 50.04 101.78
C ILE A 330 46.08 48.77 100.92
N LEU A 331 45.51 47.68 101.46
CA LEU A 331 45.33 46.42 100.74
C LEU A 331 44.40 46.56 99.52
N ASN A 332 43.35 47.38 99.61
CA ASN A 332 42.41 47.60 98.51
C ASN A 332 43.03 48.39 97.34
N GLU A 333 43.94 49.33 97.63
CA GLU A 333 44.65 50.10 96.61
C GLU A 333 45.59 49.18 95.78
N ILE A 334 46.29 48.26 96.45
CA ILE A 334 47.22 47.30 95.84
C ILE A 334 46.49 46.38 94.85
N VAL A 335 45.37 45.77 95.27
CA VAL A 335 44.58 44.86 94.42
C VAL A 335 44.11 45.55 93.13
N ARG A 336 43.84 46.85 93.18
CA ARG A 336 43.42 47.63 92.00
C ARG A 336 44.57 47.81 91.00
N LEU A 337 45.74 48.20 91.49
CA LEU A 337 46.95 48.34 90.67
C LEU A 337 47.42 47.02 90.06
N ASP A 338 47.22 45.90 90.75
CA ASP A 338 47.55 44.57 90.21
C ASP A 338 46.65 44.16 89.03
N ILE A 339 45.37 44.54 89.04
CA ILE A 339 44.46 44.28 87.91
C ILE A 339 44.89 45.09 86.68
N ASP A 340 45.21 46.38 86.83
CA ASP A 340 45.68 47.22 85.72
C ASP A 340 47.05 46.76 85.19
N ARG A 341 47.93 46.27 86.07
CA ARG A 341 49.21 45.62 85.71
C ARG A 341 49.00 44.35 84.89
N LEU A 342 48.10 43.46 85.31
CA LEU A 342 47.80 42.23 84.57
C LEU A 342 47.18 42.52 83.19
N ASN A 343 46.28 43.51 83.11
CA ASN A 343 45.62 43.89 81.87
C ASN A 343 46.60 44.50 80.85
N THR A 344 47.53 45.34 81.31
CA THR A 344 48.62 45.87 80.46
C THR A 344 49.65 44.81 80.08
N GLN A 345 49.97 43.85 80.96
CA GLN A 345 50.80 42.69 80.61
C GLN A 345 50.15 41.80 79.53
N ALA A 346 48.84 41.53 79.62
CA ALA A 346 48.12 40.75 78.62
C ALA A 346 48.14 41.42 77.22
N HIS A 347 47.98 42.74 77.17
CA HIS A 347 48.08 43.49 75.91
C HIS A 347 49.50 43.49 75.33
N ASN A 348 50.53 43.56 76.19
CA ASN A 348 51.93 43.46 75.73
C ASN A 348 52.27 42.06 75.20
N LEU A 349 51.80 40.99 75.84
CA LEU A 349 51.98 39.62 75.34
C LEU A 349 51.35 39.45 73.94
N GLN A 350 50.14 39.97 73.71
CA GLN A 350 49.50 39.93 72.38
C GLN A 350 50.21 40.78 71.31
N LEU A 351 51.01 41.77 71.72
CA LEU A 351 51.89 42.52 70.80
C LEU A 351 53.21 41.77 70.56
N GLU A 352 53.76 41.10 71.57
CA GLU A 352 54.95 40.25 71.43
C GLU A 352 54.67 39.02 70.56
N GLU A 353 53.50 38.37 70.71
CA GLU A 353 53.07 37.27 69.84
C GLU A 353 53.03 37.71 68.37
N LYS A 354 52.33 38.81 68.05
CA LYS A 354 52.25 39.35 66.69
C LYS A 354 53.60 39.82 66.14
N LEU A 355 54.44 40.41 66.99
CA LEU A 355 55.81 40.78 66.60
C LEU A 355 56.64 39.54 66.28
N ASN A 356 56.48 38.44 67.03
CA ASN A 356 57.15 37.18 66.74
C ASN A 356 56.61 36.49 65.48
N GLU A 357 55.31 36.60 65.17
CA GLU A 357 54.72 36.14 63.91
C GLU A 357 55.30 36.91 62.71
N GLU A 358 55.29 38.24 62.74
CA GLU A 358 55.88 39.08 61.68
C GLU A 358 57.41 38.90 61.56
N LEU A 359 58.12 38.70 62.67
CA LEU A 359 59.55 38.36 62.66
C LEU A 359 59.83 36.97 62.09
N ALA A 360 58.93 36.00 62.26
CA ALA A 360 59.05 34.70 61.62
C ALA A 360 58.85 34.80 60.11
N VAL A 361 57.83 35.54 59.64
CA VAL A 361 57.60 35.81 58.21
C VAL A 361 58.76 36.58 57.59
N LEU A 362 59.31 37.59 58.27
CA LEU A 362 60.53 38.28 57.85
C LEU A 362 61.72 37.35 57.75
N LYS A 363 61.92 36.47 58.72
CA LYS A 363 63.05 35.53 58.75
C LYS A 363 62.95 34.46 57.67
N ASP A 364 61.76 33.94 57.39
CA ASP A 364 61.53 33.03 56.27
C ASP A 364 61.83 33.75 54.94
N ALA A 365 61.41 35.00 54.78
CA ALA A 365 61.76 35.83 53.63
C ALA A 365 63.28 36.12 53.54
N GLU A 366 63.97 36.37 54.67
CA GLU A 366 65.42 36.51 54.72
C GLU A 366 66.13 35.23 54.28
N THR A 367 65.69 34.04 54.72
CA THR A 367 66.29 32.77 54.26
C THR A 367 66.08 32.54 52.77
N LEU A 368 64.90 32.87 52.23
CA LEU A 368 64.62 32.79 50.80
C LEU A 368 65.51 33.77 50.00
N ILE A 369 65.74 34.98 50.54
CA ILE A 369 66.64 35.97 49.95
C ILE A 369 68.09 35.47 50.00
N ASP A 370 68.56 34.90 51.12
CA ASP A 370 69.91 34.35 51.26
C ASP A 370 70.14 33.16 50.32
N GLU A 371 69.15 32.29 50.11
CA GLU A 371 69.21 31.24 49.09
C GLU A 371 69.38 31.84 47.68
N LYS A 372 68.57 32.83 47.31
CA LYS A 372 68.66 33.50 46.00
C LYS A 372 69.95 34.32 45.85
N VAL A 373 70.48 34.89 46.92
CA VAL A 373 71.78 35.59 46.93
C VAL A 373 72.93 34.60 46.82
N ALA A 374 72.86 33.42 47.46
CA ALA A 374 73.86 32.36 47.31
C ALA A 374 73.85 31.75 45.90
N GLU A 375 72.66 31.54 45.32
CA GLU A 375 72.48 31.12 43.92
C GLU A 375 73.03 32.17 42.94
N THR A 376 72.70 33.46 43.17
CA THR A 376 73.24 34.58 42.38
C THR A 376 74.77 34.68 42.49
N ARG A 377 75.34 34.50 43.68
CA ARG A 377 76.80 34.47 43.89
C ARG A 377 77.45 33.32 43.13
N ARG A 378 76.88 32.11 43.15
CA ARG A 378 77.36 30.97 42.33
C ARG A 378 77.34 31.30 40.83
N CYS A 379 76.28 31.92 40.34
CA CYS A 379 76.18 32.36 38.94
C CYS A 379 77.25 33.41 38.59
N ILE A 380 77.48 34.40 39.47
CA ILE A 380 78.54 35.40 39.31
C ILE A 380 79.92 34.73 39.27
N ASP A 381 80.24 33.90 40.25
CA ASP A 381 81.45 33.08 40.34
C ASP A 381 81.72 32.29 39.04
N GLU A 382 80.69 31.66 38.48
CA GLU A 382 80.78 30.93 37.22
C GLU A 382 81.01 31.87 36.02
N THR A 383 80.34 33.02 35.96
CA THR A 383 80.58 33.99 34.89
C THR A 383 81.98 34.58 34.96
N GLU A 384 82.52 34.87 36.15
CA GLU A 384 83.88 35.39 36.32
C GLU A 384 84.94 34.34 35.93
N LYS A 385 84.73 33.06 36.25
CA LYS A 385 85.59 31.96 35.79
C LYS A 385 85.56 31.84 34.25
N LYS A 386 84.39 32.06 33.62
CA LYS A 386 84.20 32.03 32.16
C LYS A 386 84.84 33.25 31.47
N THR A 387 84.65 34.48 31.97
CA THR A 387 85.28 35.69 31.39
C THR A 387 86.80 35.67 31.54
N ASN A 388 87.35 35.24 32.68
CA ASN A 388 88.79 35.10 32.86
C ASN A 388 89.43 34.08 31.89
N ARG A 389 88.70 33.03 31.48
CA ARG A 389 89.14 32.11 30.42
C ARG A 389 89.20 32.79 29.05
N VAL A 390 88.21 33.62 28.72
CA VAL A 390 88.17 34.41 27.46
C VAL A 390 89.30 35.45 27.41
N VAL A 391 89.58 36.15 28.51
CA VAL A 391 90.70 37.12 28.59
C VAL A 391 92.05 36.44 28.35
N LYS A 392 92.22 35.18 28.77
CA LYS A 392 93.42 34.39 28.48
C LYS A 392 93.56 34.08 26.98
N LEU A 393 92.50 33.57 26.35
CA LEU A 393 92.47 33.26 24.92
C LEU A 393 92.70 34.51 24.05
N ASN A 394 92.14 35.66 24.42
CA ASN A 394 92.32 36.90 23.68
C ASN A 394 93.76 37.47 23.79
N ARG A 395 94.53 37.10 24.83
CA ARG A 395 95.97 37.41 24.93
C ARG A 395 96.84 36.44 24.13
N GLU A 396 96.38 35.20 23.97
CA GLU A 396 97.02 34.21 23.10
C GLU A 396 96.80 34.59 21.61
N TYR A 397 95.59 35.06 21.24
CA TYR A 397 95.26 35.46 19.87
C TYR A 397 96.06 36.69 19.38
N LYS A 398 96.22 37.74 20.20
CA LYS A 398 96.96 38.95 19.78
C LYS A 398 98.40 38.69 19.35
N LYS A 399 99.08 37.73 19.99
CA LYS A 399 100.45 37.35 19.62
C LYS A 399 100.59 36.81 18.19
N MET A 400 99.51 36.24 17.64
CA MET A 400 99.50 35.70 16.28
C MET A 400 99.21 36.74 15.20
N VAL A 401 98.90 38.00 15.59
CA VAL A 401 98.53 39.08 14.68
C VAL A 401 99.71 40.05 14.46
N ASP A 402 100.54 40.27 15.48
CA ASP A 402 101.70 41.16 15.40
C ASP A 402 102.88 40.59 14.55
N GLU A 403 102.77 39.36 14.02
CA GLU A 403 103.86 38.65 13.32
C GLU A 403 103.83 38.72 11.77
N CYS A 404 102.79 39.28 11.14
CA CYS A 404 102.69 39.41 9.68
C CYS A 404 101.88 40.65 9.22
N GLU A 405 102.57 41.72 8.83
CA GLU A 405 102.06 42.74 7.90
C GLU A 405 102.93 42.77 6.61
N ASP A 406 102.46 43.53 5.61
CA ASP A 406 103.06 43.86 4.30
C ASP A 406 103.02 42.83 3.14
N GLU A 407 102.25 43.17 2.10
CA GLU A 407 102.26 42.52 0.78
C GLU A 407 103.31 43.13 -0.16
N THR A 408 104.17 42.30 -0.75
CA THR A 408 104.95 42.59 -1.97
C THR A 408 105.22 41.29 -2.75
N PRO A 409 105.76 41.35 -3.98
CA PRO A 409 105.25 42.05 -5.15
C PRO A 409 104.79 40.98 -6.17
N LEU A 410 103.54 41.04 -6.59
CA LEU A 410 102.86 39.86 -7.12
C LEU A 410 103.31 39.54 -8.57
N GLY A 411 103.40 38.25 -8.91
CA GLY A 411 103.97 37.75 -10.18
C GLY A 411 102.92 37.22 -11.18
N PRO A 412 103.13 36.06 -11.84
CA PRO A 412 102.09 35.38 -12.63
C PRO A 412 100.78 35.11 -11.85
N LEU A 413 100.89 35.09 -10.51
CA LEU A 413 99.75 35.07 -9.60
C LEU A 413 98.86 36.32 -9.72
N GLU A 414 99.35 37.50 -10.14
CA GLU A 414 98.50 38.66 -10.50
C GLU A 414 97.62 38.37 -11.69
N ALA A 415 98.18 37.76 -12.74
CA ALA A 415 97.41 37.47 -13.95
C ALA A 415 96.29 36.46 -13.64
N ILE A 416 96.56 35.52 -12.73
CA ILE A 416 95.57 34.60 -12.17
C ILE A 416 94.57 35.36 -11.28
N LEU A 417 95.01 36.19 -10.33
CA LEU A 417 94.15 37.02 -9.47
C LEU A 417 93.23 37.94 -10.28
N LYS A 418 93.72 38.52 -11.37
CA LYS A 418 92.96 39.41 -12.26
C LYS A 418 91.99 38.65 -13.17
N ASN A 419 92.28 37.38 -13.46
CA ASN A 419 91.32 36.50 -14.14
C ASN A 419 90.25 35.99 -13.16
N LEU A 420 90.65 35.58 -11.95
CA LEU A 420 89.74 35.24 -10.86
C LEU A 420 88.85 36.44 -10.47
N SER A 421 89.39 37.65 -10.42
CA SER A 421 88.62 38.89 -10.21
C SER A 421 87.56 39.08 -11.29
N LYS A 422 87.88 38.81 -12.56
CA LYS A 422 86.88 38.85 -13.65
C LYS A 422 85.84 37.74 -13.53
N GLN A 423 86.21 36.57 -13.04
CA GLN A 423 85.25 35.49 -12.76
C GLN A 423 84.34 35.87 -11.59
N VAL A 424 84.89 36.48 -10.52
CA VAL A 424 84.12 37.03 -9.39
C VAL A 424 83.21 38.18 -9.85
N ASP A 425 83.66 39.07 -10.73
CA ASP A 425 82.81 40.13 -11.32
C ASP A 425 81.68 39.53 -12.17
N HIS A 426 81.95 38.46 -12.92
CA HIS A 426 80.96 37.73 -13.72
C HIS A 426 79.95 37.01 -12.83
N GLU A 427 80.39 36.20 -11.85
CA GLU A 427 79.55 35.55 -10.85
C GLU A 427 78.75 36.57 -10.04
N ALA A 428 79.32 37.74 -9.71
CA ALA A 428 78.60 38.82 -9.05
C ALA A 428 77.55 39.49 -9.95
N SER A 429 77.72 39.46 -11.27
CA SER A 429 76.70 39.92 -12.22
C SER A 429 75.58 38.88 -12.40
N GLU A 430 75.91 37.59 -12.43
CA GLU A 430 74.92 36.50 -12.47
C GLU A 430 74.12 36.43 -11.16
N ASN A 431 74.78 36.57 -10.02
CA ASN A 431 74.13 36.65 -8.71
C ASN A 431 73.16 37.86 -8.61
N ARG A 432 73.49 39.00 -9.22
CA ARG A 432 72.53 40.13 -9.35
C ARG A 432 71.34 39.79 -10.25
N SER A 433 71.53 39.04 -11.33
CA SER A 433 70.41 38.53 -12.15
C SER A 433 69.53 37.60 -11.32
N LEU A 434 70.12 36.59 -10.68
CA LEU A 434 69.42 35.63 -9.82
C LEU A 434 68.69 36.31 -8.64
N GLN A 435 69.24 37.40 -8.10
CA GLN A 435 68.54 38.24 -7.11
C GLN A 435 67.35 38.98 -7.71
N SER A 436 67.44 39.49 -8.93
CA SER A 436 66.31 40.10 -9.66
C SER A 436 65.22 39.07 -9.97
N ASP A 437 65.61 37.90 -10.45
CA ASP A 437 64.70 36.78 -10.77
C ASP A 437 64.05 36.23 -9.49
N TRP A 438 64.79 36.14 -8.39
CA TRP A 438 64.26 35.82 -7.06
C TRP A 438 63.28 36.89 -6.55
N LEU A 439 63.57 38.19 -6.71
CA LEU A 439 62.64 39.27 -6.34
C LEU A 439 61.36 39.24 -7.19
N MET A 440 61.44 38.89 -8.47
CA MET A 440 60.28 38.66 -9.32
C MET A 440 59.46 37.46 -8.82
N CYS A 441 60.09 36.32 -8.58
CA CYS A 441 59.43 35.12 -8.04
C CYS A 441 58.80 35.37 -6.66
N GLN A 442 59.47 36.14 -5.79
CA GLN A 442 58.96 36.55 -4.48
C GLN A 442 57.76 37.51 -4.61
N THR A 443 57.77 38.41 -5.61
CA THR A 443 56.64 39.30 -5.91
C THR A 443 55.44 38.51 -6.45
N GLU A 444 55.67 37.52 -7.31
CA GLU A 444 54.62 36.59 -7.78
C GLU A 444 54.11 35.69 -6.66
N LEU A 445 54.96 35.24 -5.73
CA LEU A 445 54.56 34.49 -4.54
C LEU A 445 53.69 35.34 -3.61
N ILE A 446 54.00 36.62 -3.42
CA ILE A 446 53.16 37.56 -2.64
C ILE A 446 51.84 37.85 -3.40
N SER A 447 51.88 37.98 -4.73
CA SER A 447 50.68 38.16 -5.57
C SER A 447 49.75 36.94 -5.54
N THR A 448 50.30 35.73 -5.57
CA THR A 448 49.53 34.48 -5.46
C THR A 448 49.02 34.25 -4.05
N THR A 449 49.83 34.52 -3.02
CA THR A 449 49.41 34.46 -1.60
C THR A 449 48.25 35.41 -1.31
N SER A 450 48.33 36.67 -1.76
CA SER A 450 47.23 37.64 -1.58
C SER A 450 45.95 37.25 -2.32
N LYS A 451 46.06 36.68 -3.53
CA LYS A 451 44.91 36.07 -4.25
C LYS A 451 44.32 34.89 -3.47
N THR A 452 45.16 34.00 -2.93
CA THR A 452 44.73 32.85 -2.12
C THR A 452 44.00 33.31 -0.85
N ASN A 453 44.51 34.32 -0.15
CA ASN A 453 43.85 34.90 1.03
C ASN A 453 42.49 35.51 0.68
N ALA A 454 42.38 36.20 -0.46
CA ALA A 454 41.11 36.76 -0.94
C ALA A 454 40.09 35.66 -1.34
N ILE A 455 40.56 34.54 -1.90
CA ILE A 455 39.71 33.36 -2.16
C ILE A 455 39.25 32.74 -0.83
N GLN A 456 40.15 32.55 0.13
CA GLN A 456 39.84 32.01 1.46
C GLN A 456 38.84 32.88 2.24
N GLU A 457 38.94 34.21 2.14
CA GLU A 457 37.94 35.13 2.68
C GLU A 457 36.56 34.90 2.02
N LYS A 458 36.50 34.79 0.69
CA LYS A 458 35.26 34.56 -0.05
C LYS A 458 34.67 33.17 0.21
N ASP A 459 35.48 32.14 0.41
CA ASP A 459 35.03 30.83 0.89
C ASP A 459 34.46 30.93 2.30
N SER A 460 35.04 31.72 3.20
CA SER A 460 34.48 31.95 4.54
C SER A 460 33.13 32.67 4.49
N GLU A 461 32.97 33.67 3.60
CA GLU A 461 31.68 34.31 3.33
C GLU A 461 30.65 33.31 2.79
N LEU A 462 31.06 32.46 1.84
CA LEU A 462 30.18 31.47 1.24
C LEU A 462 29.75 30.40 2.25
N ILE A 463 30.65 29.94 3.12
CA ILE A 463 30.35 29.04 4.23
C ILE A 463 29.35 29.69 5.20
N ALA A 464 29.54 30.96 5.56
CA ALA A 464 28.60 31.70 6.42
C ALA A 464 27.21 31.86 5.77
N ARG A 465 27.16 32.28 4.50
CA ARG A 465 25.91 32.39 3.71
C ARG A 465 25.21 31.04 3.60
N LEU A 466 25.95 29.96 3.37
CA LEU A 466 25.44 28.59 3.27
C LEU A 466 24.92 28.10 4.63
N GLY A 467 25.55 28.47 5.75
CA GLY A 467 25.04 28.27 7.11
C GLY A 467 23.69 28.95 7.34
N VAL A 468 23.58 30.24 6.98
CA VAL A 468 22.31 31.00 7.06
C VAL A 468 21.22 30.37 6.19
N LEU A 469 21.55 29.94 4.97
CA LEU A 469 20.62 29.24 4.08
C LEU A 469 20.20 27.87 4.63
N ARG A 470 21.11 27.10 5.25
CA ARG A 470 20.79 25.84 5.97
C ARG A 470 19.85 26.09 7.14
N HIS A 471 20.08 27.14 7.95
CA HIS A 471 19.18 27.49 9.05
C HIS A 471 17.79 27.94 8.55
N LYS A 472 17.73 28.73 7.48
CA LYS A 472 16.46 29.12 6.83
C LYS A 472 15.73 27.89 6.27
N LEU A 473 16.44 26.96 5.63
CA LEU A 473 15.89 25.70 5.15
C LEU A 473 15.35 24.84 6.30
N LEU A 474 16.11 24.69 7.39
CA LEU A 474 15.67 23.94 8.58
C LEU A 474 14.38 24.54 9.17
N ARG A 475 14.31 25.87 9.28
CA ARG A 475 13.12 26.56 9.78
C ARG A 475 11.90 26.37 8.86
N LEU A 476 12.09 26.49 7.54
CA LEU A 476 11.02 26.21 6.55
C LEU A 476 10.58 24.74 6.56
N VAL A 477 11.49 23.80 6.80
CA VAL A 477 11.17 22.37 6.97
C VAL A 477 10.37 22.15 8.26
N GLN A 478 10.72 22.82 9.36
CA GLN A 478 9.94 22.79 10.61
C GLN A 478 8.55 23.42 10.44
N GLU A 479 8.45 24.59 9.81
CA GLU A 479 7.18 25.25 9.44
C GLU A 479 6.30 24.34 8.58
N ASN A 480 6.89 23.61 7.61
CA ASN A 480 6.16 22.62 6.82
C ASN A 480 5.69 21.41 7.65
N HIS A 481 6.51 20.90 8.58
CA HIS A 481 6.10 19.79 9.45
C HIS A 481 4.97 20.19 10.41
N THR A 482 4.98 21.41 10.96
CA THR A 482 3.87 21.89 11.81
C THR A 482 2.62 22.15 10.99
N ASN A 483 2.74 22.69 9.77
CA ASN A 483 1.61 22.83 8.83
C ASN A 483 1.03 21.47 8.41
N GLU A 484 1.86 20.46 8.12
CA GLU A 484 1.40 19.09 7.86
C GLU A 484 0.68 18.47 9.07
N ALA A 485 1.17 18.69 10.29
CA ALA A 485 0.51 18.21 11.51
C ALA A 485 -0.84 18.91 11.74
N ALA A 486 -0.92 20.21 11.47
CA ALA A 486 -2.16 20.99 11.52
C ALA A 486 -3.16 20.52 10.45
N LEU A 487 -2.72 20.30 9.21
CA LEU A 487 -3.55 19.74 8.13
C LEU A 487 -4.10 18.37 8.51
N LYS A 488 -3.25 17.44 8.98
CA LYS A 488 -3.69 16.12 9.45
C LYS A 488 -4.68 16.22 10.62
N SER A 489 -4.51 17.19 11.53
CA SER A 489 -5.51 17.46 12.60
C SER A 489 -6.86 17.94 12.04
N VAL A 490 -6.85 18.77 10.99
CA VAL A 490 -8.07 19.22 10.30
C VAL A 490 -8.71 18.09 9.50
N GLU A 491 -7.93 17.23 8.83
CA GLU A 491 -8.40 16.03 8.13
C GLU A 491 -9.08 15.05 9.09
N TYR A 492 -8.48 14.76 10.26
CA TYR A 492 -9.13 13.93 11.27
C TYR A 492 -10.44 14.55 11.76
N LYS A 493 -10.45 15.84 12.14
CA LYS A 493 -11.69 16.54 12.55
C LYS A 493 -12.75 16.56 11.46
N SER A 494 -12.37 16.73 10.19
CA SER A 494 -13.29 16.69 9.05
C SER A 494 -13.87 15.29 8.86
N ARG A 495 -13.04 14.25 8.93
CA ARG A 495 -13.48 12.84 8.86
C ARG A 495 -14.39 12.46 10.02
N ASP A 496 -14.11 12.94 11.22
CA ASP A 496 -14.93 12.69 12.41
C ASP A 496 -16.27 13.44 12.30
N LEU A 497 -16.29 14.69 11.79
CA LEU A 497 -17.52 15.39 11.41
C LEU A 497 -18.31 14.70 10.29
N HIS A 498 -17.65 14.06 9.32
CA HIS A 498 -18.32 13.22 8.32
C HIS A 498 -18.92 11.94 8.94
N MET A 499 -18.27 11.37 9.95
CA MET A 499 -18.79 10.21 10.70
C MET A 499 -19.99 10.62 11.57
N ASP A 500 -19.95 11.77 12.23
CA ASP A 500 -21.09 12.32 12.97
C ASP A 500 -22.24 12.74 12.04
N MET A 501 -21.95 13.30 10.86
CA MET A 501 -22.97 13.57 9.82
C MET A 501 -23.62 12.27 9.33
N THR A 502 -22.84 11.20 9.13
CA THR A 502 -23.37 9.87 8.74
C THR A 502 -24.26 9.33 9.85
N ARG A 503 -23.81 9.36 11.10
CA ARG A 503 -24.57 8.94 12.28
C ARG A 503 -25.84 9.79 12.49
N LEU A 504 -25.80 11.08 12.19
CA LEU A 504 -26.95 11.96 12.22
C LEU A 504 -27.96 11.57 11.13
N ASN A 505 -27.50 11.26 9.92
CA ASN A 505 -28.35 10.75 8.85
C ASN A 505 -28.98 9.40 9.21
N ASP A 506 -28.24 8.46 9.81
CA ASP A 506 -28.77 7.20 10.33
C ASP A 506 -29.86 7.43 11.39
N LEU A 507 -29.64 8.37 12.31
CA LEU A 507 -30.62 8.75 13.32
C LEU A 507 -31.85 9.48 12.74
N ILE A 508 -31.67 10.27 11.69
CA ILE A 508 -32.77 10.89 10.92
C ILE A 508 -33.57 9.79 10.21
N GLU A 509 -32.91 8.82 9.58
CA GLU A 509 -33.60 7.71 8.90
C GLU A 509 -34.34 6.81 9.88
N GLN A 510 -33.71 6.43 11.00
CA GLN A 510 -34.37 5.67 12.08
C GLN A 510 -35.57 6.42 12.66
N ASN A 511 -35.49 7.73 12.86
CA ASN A 511 -36.62 8.54 13.31
C ASN A 511 -37.69 8.70 12.21
N GLY A 512 -37.30 8.71 10.93
CA GLY A 512 -38.20 8.63 9.78
C GLY A 512 -38.99 7.32 9.76
N ARG A 513 -38.29 6.18 9.84
CA ARG A 513 -38.89 4.83 9.96
C ARG A 513 -39.84 4.76 11.15
N ARG A 514 -39.43 5.20 12.35
CA ARG A 514 -40.29 5.27 13.54
C ARG A 514 -41.52 6.18 13.35
N ARG A 515 -41.38 7.35 12.73
CA ARG A 515 -42.53 8.24 12.42
C ARG A 515 -43.52 7.57 11.46
N VAL A 516 -43.04 6.84 10.46
CA VAL A 516 -43.90 6.05 9.54
C VAL A 516 -44.56 4.88 10.29
N GLU A 517 -43.83 4.19 11.16
CA GLU A 517 -44.36 3.11 12.00
C GLU A 517 -45.47 3.62 12.94
N TYR A 518 -45.24 4.71 13.68
CA TYR A 518 -46.26 5.32 14.53
C TYR A 518 -47.47 5.82 13.73
N LYS A 519 -47.26 6.45 12.56
CA LYS A 519 -48.36 6.85 11.67
C LYS A 519 -49.18 5.64 11.20
N ASN A 520 -48.53 4.51 10.91
CA ASN A 520 -49.22 3.26 10.56
C ASN A 520 -49.95 2.64 11.76
N LYS A 521 -49.37 2.62 12.97
CA LYS A 521 -50.06 2.15 14.19
C LYS A 521 -51.30 3.00 14.48
N ILE A 522 -51.19 4.32 14.45
CA ILE A 522 -52.33 5.25 14.62
C ILE A 522 -53.41 4.98 13.56
N ARG A 523 -53.04 4.73 12.30
CA ARG A 523 -53.99 4.37 11.23
C ARG A 523 -54.67 3.02 11.47
N VAL A 524 -53.93 2.01 11.93
CA VAL A 524 -54.49 0.69 12.25
C VAL A 524 -55.47 0.80 13.42
N SER A 525 -55.09 1.47 14.53
CA SER A 525 -55.99 1.64 15.66
C SER A 525 -57.19 2.54 15.37
N ALA A 526 -57.07 3.51 14.46
CA ALA A 526 -58.23 4.24 13.95
C ALA A 526 -59.20 3.30 13.21
N MET A 527 -58.72 2.42 12.33
CA MET A 527 -59.54 1.42 11.66
C MET A 527 -60.12 0.38 12.63
N GLU A 528 -59.41 0.04 13.71
CA GLU A 528 -59.90 -0.83 14.78
C GLU A 528 -61.05 -0.16 15.55
N PHE A 529 -60.92 1.11 15.95
CA PHE A 529 -62.00 1.88 16.59
C PHE A 529 -63.19 2.12 15.65
N GLU A 530 -62.97 2.39 14.37
CA GLU A 530 -64.04 2.49 13.36
C GLU A 530 -64.82 1.17 13.25
N ARG A 531 -64.12 0.03 13.28
CA ARG A 531 -64.73 -1.32 13.26
C ARG A 531 -65.49 -1.61 14.55
N GLU A 532 -64.94 -1.27 15.72
CA GLU A 532 -65.61 -1.44 17.02
C GLU A 532 -66.86 -0.55 17.13
N LEU A 533 -66.80 0.69 16.66
CA LEU A 533 -67.98 1.57 16.58
C LEU A 533 -69.04 1.00 15.62
N SER A 534 -68.63 0.43 14.48
CA SER A 534 -69.55 -0.25 13.56
C SER A 534 -70.22 -1.47 14.20
N GLU A 535 -69.46 -2.32 14.89
CA GLU A 535 -70.01 -3.46 15.64
C GLU A 535 -70.94 -3.02 16.77
N LEU A 536 -70.61 -1.96 17.52
CA LEU A 536 -71.46 -1.43 18.60
C LEU A 536 -72.74 -0.83 18.04
N ASN A 537 -72.69 -0.09 16.93
CA ASN A 537 -73.87 0.42 16.24
C ASN A 537 -74.77 -0.72 15.75
N GLN A 538 -74.19 -1.79 15.18
CA GLN A 538 -74.96 -2.97 14.77
C GLN A 538 -75.64 -3.67 15.96
N ARG A 539 -74.95 -3.75 17.10
CA ARG A 539 -75.53 -4.28 18.36
C ARG A 539 -76.63 -3.37 18.92
N SER A 540 -76.52 -2.04 18.79
CA SER A 540 -77.59 -1.10 19.16
C SER A 540 -78.83 -1.33 18.31
N ILE A 541 -78.68 -1.40 16.98
CA ILE A 541 -79.78 -1.64 16.03
C ILE A 541 -80.49 -2.98 16.33
N GLU A 542 -79.75 -4.04 16.65
CA GLU A 542 -80.34 -5.33 17.04
C GLU A 542 -81.06 -5.27 18.40
N LEU A 543 -80.53 -4.53 19.38
CA LEU A 543 -81.23 -4.30 20.66
C LEU A 543 -82.48 -3.44 20.48
N GLU A 544 -82.45 -2.42 19.62
CA GLU A 544 -83.62 -1.60 19.25
C GLU A 544 -84.69 -2.44 18.54
N ARG A 545 -84.27 -3.38 17.67
CA ARG A 545 -85.15 -4.38 17.05
C ARG A 545 -85.80 -5.30 18.09
N GLN A 546 -85.02 -5.82 19.04
CA GLN A 546 -85.53 -6.66 20.13
C GLN A 546 -86.47 -5.89 21.07
N ILE A 547 -86.16 -4.64 21.41
CA ILE A 547 -87.03 -3.76 22.19
C ILE A 547 -88.36 -3.52 21.44
N SER A 548 -88.32 -3.29 20.12
CA SER A 548 -89.51 -3.13 19.28
C SER A 548 -90.35 -4.41 19.24
N GLU A 549 -89.72 -5.58 19.17
CA GLU A 549 -90.37 -6.89 19.21
C GLU A 549 -91.03 -7.16 20.59
N VAL A 550 -90.33 -6.85 21.68
CA VAL A 550 -90.87 -6.93 23.06
C VAL A 550 -92.02 -5.93 23.27
N GLN A 551 -91.94 -4.72 22.70
CA GLN A 551 -93.05 -3.76 22.73
C GLN A 551 -94.27 -4.28 21.95
N SER A 552 -94.07 -4.88 20.76
CA SER A 552 -95.15 -5.51 19.99
C SER A 552 -95.77 -6.70 20.74
N ASN A 553 -94.97 -7.51 21.42
CA ASN A 553 -95.49 -8.63 22.21
C ASN A 553 -96.19 -8.13 23.49
N ARG A 554 -95.72 -7.03 24.11
CA ARG A 554 -96.43 -6.36 25.21
C ARG A 554 -97.79 -5.81 24.75
N THR A 555 -97.91 -5.21 23.57
CA THR A 555 -99.21 -4.71 23.10
C THR A 555 -100.18 -5.84 22.75
N LYS A 556 -99.71 -6.96 22.18
CA LYS A 556 -100.52 -8.18 22.02
C LYS A 556 -101.04 -8.70 23.37
N ILE A 557 -100.15 -8.88 24.35
CA ILE A 557 -100.52 -9.37 25.69
C ILE A 557 -101.48 -8.39 26.40
N LEU A 558 -101.35 -7.08 26.20
CA LEU A 558 -102.31 -6.10 26.74
C LEU A 558 -103.69 -6.20 26.07
N ILE A 559 -103.77 -6.51 24.77
CA ILE A 559 -105.03 -6.81 24.07
C ILE A 559 -105.62 -8.12 24.62
N GLU A 560 -104.81 -9.19 24.69
CA GLU A 560 -105.24 -10.47 25.26
C GLU A 560 -105.72 -10.34 26.71
N ILE A 561 -105.10 -9.50 27.54
CA ILE A 561 -105.57 -9.19 28.90
C ILE A 561 -106.90 -8.43 28.86
N SER A 562 -107.07 -7.45 27.96
CA SER A 562 -108.35 -6.75 27.77
C SER A 562 -109.48 -7.71 27.37
N ASP A 563 -109.23 -8.61 26.41
CA ASP A 563 -110.17 -9.63 25.94
C ASP A 563 -110.52 -10.62 27.08
N ASN A 564 -109.54 -10.98 27.91
CA ASN A 564 -109.76 -11.83 29.09
C ASN A 564 -110.53 -11.08 30.19
N GLU A 565 -110.29 -9.79 30.40
CA GLU A 565 -111.08 -8.97 31.32
C GLU A 565 -112.54 -8.83 30.87
N GLU A 566 -112.80 -8.68 29.56
CA GLU A 566 -114.15 -8.69 29.03
C GLU A 566 -114.82 -10.07 29.21
N GLN A 567 -114.10 -11.16 28.98
CA GLN A 567 -114.58 -12.51 29.28
C GLN A 567 -114.89 -12.68 30.78
N ILE A 568 -114.04 -12.21 31.68
CA ILE A 568 -114.28 -12.23 33.14
C ILE A 568 -115.56 -11.45 33.46
N LYS A 569 -115.75 -10.23 32.93
CA LYS A 569 -116.96 -9.43 33.11
C LYS A 569 -118.23 -10.11 32.57
N VAL A 570 -118.11 -10.99 31.56
CA VAL A 570 -119.20 -11.85 31.06
C VAL A 570 -119.45 -13.03 32.00
N TRP A 571 -118.41 -13.69 32.51
CA TRP A 571 -118.54 -14.78 33.48
C TRP A 571 -119.08 -14.30 34.84
N GLU A 572 -118.69 -13.12 35.32
CA GLU A 572 -119.25 -12.48 36.52
C GLU A 572 -120.75 -12.25 36.38
N LYS A 573 -121.20 -11.70 35.25
CA LYS A 573 -122.63 -11.54 34.94
C LYS A 573 -123.35 -12.89 34.89
N LYS A 574 -122.74 -13.92 34.30
CA LYS A 574 -123.31 -15.26 34.26
C LYS A 574 -123.43 -15.88 35.65
N ILE A 575 -122.40 -15.77 36.50
CA ILE A 575 -122.41 -16.24 37.89
C ILE A 575 -123.45 -15.48 38.72
N GLN A 576 -123.64 -14.18 38.46
CA GLN A 576 -124.68 -13.39 39.13
C GLN A 576 -126.09 -13.90 38.78
N VAL A 577 -126.40 -14.09 37.50
CA VAL A 577 -127.66 -14.71 37.06
C VAL A 577 -127.83 -16.14 37.60
N GLU A 578 -126.75 -16.93 37.62
CA GLU A 578 -126.79 -18.31 38.13
C GLU A 578 -127.07 -18.35 39.64
N LYS A 579 -126.51 -17.42 40.43
CA LYS A 579 -126.88 -17.22 41.85
C LYS A 579 -128.35 -16.83 42.02
N GLU A 580 -128.82 -15.86 41.24
CA GLU A 580 -130.23 -15.41 41.27
C GLU A 580 -131.17 -16.61 41.02
N THR A 581 -130.91 -17.43 39.99
CA THR A 581 -131.66 -18.66 39.74
C THR A 581 -131.47 -19.75 40.82
N GLN A 582 -130.34 -19.75 41.54
CA GLN A 582 -130.09 -20.75 42.58
C GLN A 582 -130.74 -20.39 43.93
N GLU A 583 -130.97 -19.11 44.22
CA GLU A 583 -131.80 -18.65 45.33
C GLU A 583 -133.29 -18.97 45.07
N GLU A 584 -133.76 -18.84 43.82
CA GLU A 584 -135.07 -19.34 43.39
C GLU A 584 -135.18 -20.88 43.50
N LEU A 585 -134.11 -21.63 43.17
CA LEU A 585 -134.10 -23.09 43.30
C LEU A 585 -134.03 -23.59 44.76
N GLN A 586 -133.27 -22.94 45.65
CA GLN A 586 -133.20 -23.34 47.06
C GLN A 586 -134.46 -22.98 47.85
N THR A 587 -135.28 -22.07 47.35
CA THR A 587 -136.64 -21.80 47.87
C THR A 587 -137.73 -22.70 47.26
N SER A 588 -137.36 -23.55 46.29
CA SER A 588 -138.27 -24.53 45.66
C SER A 588 -138.41 -25.84 46.45
N LYS A 589 -139.49 -26.57 46.17
CA LYS A 589 -140.04 -27.63 47.03
C LYS A 589 -139.37 -29.01 46.87
N ASP A 590 -138.74 -29.27 45.73
CA ASP A 590 -138.33 -30.62 45.31
C ASP A 590 -136.98 -31.08 45.90
N ALA A 591 -136.22 -30.17 46.52
CA ALA A 591 -134.86 -30.43 47.02
C ALA A 591 -134.78 -31.36 48.26
N ILE A 592 -135.92 -31.78 48.82
CA ILE A 592 -136.01 -32.50 50.09
C ILE A 592 -135.89 -34.03 49.91
N ASP A 593 -136.46 -34.59 48.85
CA ASP A 593 -136.68 -36.04 48.74
C ASP A 593 -135.42 -36.86 48.35
N THR A 594 -134.49 -36.25 47.61
CA THR A 594 -133.32 -36.95 47.02
C THR A 594 -132.37 -37.56 48.05
N LYS A 595 -132.23 -36.95 49.23
CA LYS A 595 -131.36 -37.41 50.34
C LYS A 595 -131.82 -38.71 51.02
N GLY A 596 -132.91 -39.32 50.56
CA GLY A 596 -133.35 -40.63 51.01
C GLY A 596 -132.46 -41.80 50.52
N MET A 597 -131.99 -41.75 49.27
CA MET A 597 -131.58 -42.97 48.52
C MET A 597 -130.13 -43.43 48.72
N GLU A 598 -129.19 -42.53 49.02
CA GLU A 598 -127.74 -42.82 48.87
C GLU A 598 -127.18 -43.91 49.82
N ARG A 599 -127.84 -44.18 50.95
CA ARG A 599 -127.28 -45.00 52.04
C ARG A 599 -127.12 -46.49 51.69
N GLU A 600 -127.82 -46.99 50.67
CA GLU A 600 -127.85 -48.44 50.37
C GLU A 600 -126.56 -48.95 49.69
N ILE A 601 -125.91 -48.10 48.88
CA ILE A 601 -124.77 -48.47 48.02
C ILE A 601 -123.55 -48.96 48.84
N GLN A 602 -123.36 -48.48 50.07
CA GLN A 602 -122.16 -48.78 50.86
C GLN A 602 -122.03 -50.25 51.31
N LYS A 603 -123.10 -51.06 51.28
CA LYS A 603 -123.03 -52.48 51.70
C LYS A 603 -122.24 -53.37 50.74
N MET A 604 -122.35 -53.16 49.42
CA MET A 604 -121.83 -54.11 48.43
C MET A 604 -120.29 -54.24 48.42
N LYS A 605 -119.55 -53.14 48.63
CA LYS A 605 -118.09 -53.09 48.40
C LYS A 605 -117.26 -54.06 49.26
N ARG A 606 -117.76 -54.50 50.43
CA ARG A 606 -117.00 -55.33 51.38
C ARG A 606 -116.79 -56.79 50.92
N ARG A 607 -117.58 -57.27 49.95
CA ARG A 607 -117.59 -58.69 49.54
C ARG A 607 -116.48 -59.09 48.57
N LEU A 608 -115.69 -58.13 48.08
CA LEU A 608 -114.64 -58.33 47.08
C LEU A 608 -113.28 -58.75 47.70
N ALA A 609 -113.02 -58.38 48.95
CA ALA A 609 -111.69 -58.46 49.56
C ALA A 609 -111.21 -59.88 49.91
N THR A 610 -112.11 -60.87 50.05
CA THR A 610 -111.77 -62.22 50.52
C THR A 610 -111.27 -63.17 49.43
N LEU A 611 -111.31 -62.78 48.15
CA LEU A 611 -110.95 -63.66 47.03
C LEU A 611 -109.43 -63.71 46.75
N ALA A 612 -108.66 -62.76 47.27
CA ALA A 612 -107.24 -62.58 46.91
C ALA A 612 -106.27 -63.52 47.64
N THR A 613 -106.59 -63.95 48.85
CA THR A 613 -105.66 -64.67 49.74
C THR A 613 -105.41 -66.12 49.36
N THR A 614 -106.25 -66.74 48.54
CA THR A 614 -106.11 -68.14 48.13
C THR A 614 -105.07 -68.38 47.03
N GLN A 615 -104.54 -67.32 46.40
CA GLN A 615 -103.70 -67.44 45.20
C GLN A 615 -102.20 -67.58 45.50
N GLU A 616 -101.72 -67.15 46.68
CA GLU A 616 -100.28 -67.20 47.03
C GLU A 616 -99.78 -68.59 47.47
N GLN A 617 -100.67 -69.46 47.95
CA GLN A 617 -100.29 -70.73 48.58
C GLN A 617 -99.60 -71.71 47.61
N LEU A 618 -100.03 -71.72 46.34
CA LEU A 618 -99.65 -72.72 45.34
C LEU A 618 -98.20 -72.60 44.85
N LEU A 619 -97.59 -71.42 44.97
CA LEU A 619 -96.29 -71.12 44.37
C LEU A 619 -95.09 -71.72 45.13
N ARG A 620 -95.25 -72.08 46.41
CA ARG A 620 -94.12 -72.47 47.28
C ARG A 620 -93.65 -73.92 47.09
N ASP A 621 -94.55 -74.83 46.74
CA ASP A 621 -94.22 -76.27 46.67
C ASP A 621 -93.44 -76.64 45.39
N MET A 622 -93.47 -75.80 44.35
CA MET A 622 -92.73 -76.02 43.10
C MET A 622 -91.20 -75.85 43.23
N GLU A 623 -90.72 -75.09 44.21
CA GLU A 623 -89.29 -74.73 44.30
C GLU A 623 -88.39 -75.86 44.83
N LEU A 624 -88.96 -76.80 45.60
CA LEU A 624 -88.18 -77.83 46.32
C LEU A 624 -87.68 -78.98 45.42
N ALA A 625 -88.40 -79.33 44.36
CA ALA A 625 -88.05 -80.46 43.49
C ALA A 625 -86.85 -80.18 42.57
N ILE A 626 -86.62 -78.92 42.21
CA ILE A 626 -85.69 -78.52 41.14
C ILE A 626 -84.22 -78.56 41.59
N ARG A 627 -83.93 -78.61 42.90
CA ARG A 627 -82.55 -78.64 43.44
C ARG A 627 -81.85 -80.02 43.43
N LYS A 628 -82.43 -81.07 42.83
CA LYS A 628 -81.81 -82.40 42.74
C LYS A 628 -81.85 -82.97 41.33
N ARG A 629 -80.75 -82.69 40.60
CA ARG A 629 -80.47 -83.09 39.22
C ARG A 629 -81.49 -82.48 38.23
N GLU A 630 -81.08 -81.55 37.39
CA GLU A 630 -79.79 -81.56 36.69
C GLU A 630 -78.73 -80.59 37.29
N ASP A 631 -77.44 -80.92 37.45
CA ASP A 631 -76.70 -82.17 37.18
C ASP A 631 -77.04 -82.80 35.82
N ILE A 632 -76.65 -82.08 34.74
CA ILE A 632 -76.94 -82.25 33.28
C ILE A 632 -77.37 -80.88 32.70
N SER A 633 -78.21 -80.80 31.66
CA SER A 633 -78.05 -79.92 30.51
C SER A 633 -79.13 -78.82 30.40
N VAL A 634 -78.65 -77.58 30.42
CA VAL A 634 -78.97 -76.52 29.43
C VAL A 634 -80.17 -76.81 28.50
N LYS A 635 -81.27 -76.08 28.71
CA LYS A 635 -82.15 -75.59 27.63
C LYS A 635 -82.64 -74.17 27.99
N TYR A 636 -82.54 -73.15 27.14
CA TYR A 636 -83.26 -72.92 25.86
C TYR A 636 -84.79 -72.95 26.08
N LYS A 637 -85.60 -71.90 25.82
CA LYS A 637 -85.70 -70.90 24.73
C LYS A 637 -86.55 -69.69 25.22
N ASN A 638 -86.85 -68.58 24.53
CA ASN A 638 -86.80 -68.08 23.13
C ASN A 638 -86.91 -66.52 23.22
N THR A 639 -86.70 -65.57 22.28
CA THR A 639 -86.19 -65.42 20.88
C THR A 639 -85.81 -63.89 20.74
N LYS A 640 -85.70 -63.12 19.64
CA LYS A 640 -85.88 -63.20 18.16
C LYS A 640 -85.11 -62.02 17.52
N HIS A 641 -84.41 -62.18 16.39
CA HIS A 641 -83.80 -61.05 15.64
C HIS A 641 -83.42 -61.46 14.19
N HIS A 642 -83.63 -60.60 13.16
CA HIS A 642 -83.23 -60.71 11.72
C HIS A 642 -83.56 -59.38 10.95
N GLN A 643 -83.22 -59.13 9.66
CA GLN A 643 -81.90 -59.09 8.97
C GLN A 643 -81.97 -58.71 7.44
N ASN A 644 -80.85 -58.18 6.90
CA ASN A 644 -80.23 -58.39 5.56
C ASN A 644 -80.74 -57.79 4.18
N GLU A 645 -79.74 -57.46 3.32
CA GLU A 645 -79.57 -57.70 1.83
C GLU A 645 -79.92 -56.68 0.68
N SER A 646 -79.46 -56.96 -0.58
CA SER A 646 -79.16 -56.00 -1.71
C SER A 646 -79.17 -56.57 -3.18
N ARG A 647 -79.07 -55.76 -4.30
CA ARG A 647 -78.87 -56.17 -5.77
C ARG A 647 -78.73 -55.00 -6.85
N GLY A 648 -78.49 -55.27 -8.17
CA GLY A 648 -78.43 -54.31 -9.36
C GLY A 648 -78.14 -54.90 -10.80
N GLN A 649 -78.13 -54.16 -11.97
CA GLN A 649 -77.51 -54.46 -13.35
C GLN A 649 -77.79 -53.49 -14.60
N SER A 650 -77.64 -53.89 -15.92
CA SER A 650 -77.33 -53.07 -17.18
C SER A 650 -77.84 -53.63 -18.58
N ILE A 651 -77.77 -52.95 -19.79
CA ILE A 651 -77.88 -53.50 -21.23
C ILE A 651 -77.67 -52.49 -22.47
N THR A 652 -77.67 -52.94 -23.77
CA THR A 652 -77.48 -52.20 -25.11
C THR A 652 -78.47 -52.68 -26.26
N LYS A 653 -78.51 -52.41 -27.61
CA LYS A 653 -77.80 -51.75 -28.80
C LYS A 653 -78.84 -51.56 -30.00
N GLY A 654 -78.67 -51.25 -31.34
CA GLY A 654 -77.62 -50.85 -32.34
C GLY A 654 -78.02 -50.98 -33.89
N GLU A 655 -77.44 -50.15 -34.82
CA GLU A 655 -77.31 -50.22 -36.35
C GLU A 655 -78.53 -50.27 -37.37
N GLN A 656 -78.41 -50.30 -38.74
CA GLN A 656 -77.86 -49.37 -39.82
C GLN A 656 -78.17 -49.84 -41.32
N ALA A 657 -77.75 -49.12 -42.43
CA ALA A 657 -77.53 -49.52 -43.89
C ALA A 657 -78.20 -48.70 -45.10
N THR A 658 -77.75 -48.90 -46.38
CA THR A 658 -78.09 -48.14 -47.66
C THR A 658 -77.84 -48.92 -49.02
N LYS A 659 -78.14 -48.40 -50.27
CA LYS A 659 -77.36 -48.72 -51.55
C LYS A 659 -77.52 -48.06 -52.99
N ILE A 660 -78.66 -47.63 -53.57
CA ILE A 660 -78.76 -47.34 -55.06
C ILE A 660 -78.24 -45.93 -55.49
N GLN A 661 -77.08 -45.51 -55.00
CA GLN A 661 -76.36 -44.27 -55.36
C GLN A 661 -75.59 -44.37 -56.71
N HIS A 662 -75.58 -45.53 -57.36
CA HIS A 662 -74.32 -46.01 -57.94
C HIS A 662 -73.93 -45.49 -59.35
N ALA A 663 -74.89 -45.15 -60.22
CA ALA A 663 -74.61 -44.80 -61.62
C ALA A 663 -74.41 -43.29 -61.86
N ILE A 664 -75.44 -42.48 -61.66
CA ILE A 664 -75.43 -41.02 -61.95
C ILE A 664 -74.29 -40.33 -61.20
N SER A 665 -74.17 -40.60 -59.89
CA SER A 665 -73.10 -40.04 -59.09
C SER A 665 -71.70 -40.49 -59.53
N LYS A 666 -71.49 -41.41 -60.49
CA LYS A 666 -70.13 -41.75 -60.96
C LYS A 666 -69.51 -40.67 -61.87
N LEU A 667 -70.32 -39.88 -62.59
CA LEU A 667 -69.82 -38.72 -63.35
C LEU A 667 -69.71 -37.50 -62.44
N GLU A 668 -70.73 -37.24 -61.62
CA GLU A 668 -70.67 -36.19 -60.59
C GLU A 668 -69.46 -36.41 -59.65
N ARG A 669 -69.17 -37.65 -59.22
CA ARG A 669 -67.96 -37.96 -58.43
C ARG A 669 -66.64 -37.71 -59.15
N MET A 670 -66.57 -37.60 -60.49
CA MET A 670 -65.30 -37.23 -61.13
C MET A 670 -65.08 -35.71 -61.13
N GLU A 671 -66.13 -34.92 -61.36
CA GLU A 671 -66.06 -33.46 -61.30
C GLU A 671 -65.95 -32.98 -59.85
N ILE A 672 -66.75 -33.58 -58.94
CA ILE A 672 -66.61 -33.42 -57.50
C ILE A 672 -65.25 -33.94 -57.01
N SER A 673 -64.71 -35.08 -57.46
CA SER A 673 -63.35 -35.51 -57.06
C SER A 673 -62.30 -34.48 -57.49
N ILE A 674 -62.35 -33.92 -58.70
CA ILE A 674 -61.38 -32.88 -59.10
C ILE A 674 -61.56 -31.59 -58.27
N GLN A 675 -62.78 -31.28 -57.84
CA GLN A 675 -63.07 -30.12 -57.00
C GLN A 675 -62.73 -30.36 -55.51
N GLU A 676 -62.87 -31.59 -55.02
CA GLU A 676 -62.42 -32.08 -53.70
C GLU A 676 -60.90 -32.28 -53.67
N ASP A 677 -60.26 -32.69 -54.76
CA ASP A 677 -58.80 -32.81 -54.90
C ASP A 677 -58.16 -31.41 -54.94
N THR A 678 -58.78 -30.44 -55.63
CA THR A 678 -58.31 -29.05 -55.61
C THR A 678 -58.60 -28.35 -54.28
N GLN A 679 -59.76 -28.59 -53.65
CA GLN A 679 -60.02 -28.10 -52.29
C GLN A 679 -59.12 -28.77 -51.25
N SER A 680 -58.87 -30.08 -51.31
CA SER A 680 -57.95 -30.77 -50.39
C SER A 680 -56.50 -30.41 -50.64
N VAL A 681 -56.09 -30.06 -51.87
CA VAL A 681 -54.77 -29.42 -52.13
C VAL A 681 -54.71 -28.01 -51.54
N VAL A 682 -55.81 -27.25 -51.50
CA VAL A 682 -55.85 -25.95 -50.80
C VAL A 682 -55.82 -26.16 -49.28
N CYS A 683 -56.67 -27.00 -48.71
CA CYS A 683 -56.67 -27.31 -47.28
C CYS A 683 -55.34 -27.93 -46.82
N ALA A 684 -54.76 -28.87 -47.55
CA ALA A 684 -53.42 -29.41 -47.26
C ALA A 684 -52.32 -28.35 -47.40
N ARG A 685 -52.50 -27.32 -48.24
CA ARG A 685 -51.56 -26.18 -48.35
C ARG A 685 -51.75 -25.18 -47.21
N GLU A 686 -52.95 -25.01 -46.70
CA GLU A 686 -53.28 -24.24 -45.49
C GLU A 686 -52.79 -24.96 -44.23
N GLU A 687 -53.03 -26.27 -44.10
CA GLU A 687 -52.46 -27.16 -43.08
C GLU A 687 -50.94 -27.15 -43.15
N LEU A 688 -50.32 -27.30 -44.32
CA LEU A 688 -48.86 -27.13 -44.46
C LEU A 688 -48.39 -25.72 -44.10
N SER A 689 -49.22 -24.68 -44.26
CA SER A 689 -48.89 -23.33 -43.81
C SER A 689 -48.98 -23.18 -42.29
N ALA A 690 -49.98 -23.79 -41.66
CA ALA A 690 -50.17 -23.85 -40.22
C ALA A 690 -49.08 -24.70 -39.55
N ILE A 691 -48.76 -25.87 -40.11
CA ILE A 691 -47.65 -26.74 -39.69
C ILE A 691 -46.31 -26.02 -39.87
N ARG A 692 -46.11 -25.22 -40.95
CA ARG A 692 -44.91 -24.38 -41.10
C ARG A 692 -44.86 -23.23 -40.09
N LEU A 693 -46.00 -22.65 -39.70
CA LEU A 693 -46.07 -21.63 -38.67
C LEU A 693 -45.74 -22.24 -37.30
N VAL A 694 -46.38 -23.36 -36.93
CA VAL A 694 -46.09 -24.13 -35.72
C VAL A 694 -44.63 -24.64 -35.70
N LEU A 695 -44.06 -25.07 -36.83
CA LEU A 695 -42.63 -25.41 -36.92
C LEU A 695 -41.72 -24.20 -36.74
N ARG A 696 -42.10 -23.03 -37.26
CA ARG A 696 -41.37 -21.78 -37.02
C ARG A 696 -41.44 -21.40 -35.54
N ASP A 697 -42.62 -21.44 -34.93
CA ASP A 697 -42.83 -21.01 -33.56
C ASP A 697 -42.20 -21.98 -32.56
N THR A 698 -42.29 -23.29 -32.79
CA THR A 698 -41.55 -24.31 -32.00
C THR A 698 -40.05 -24.27 -32.26
N SER A 699 -39.57 -23.93 -33.46
CA SER A 699 -38.14 -23.69 -33.72
C SER A 699 -37.64 -22.41 -33.03
N ASN A 700 -38.47 -21.36 -32.95
CA ASN A 700 -38.15 -20.13 -32.22
C ASN A 700 -38.15 -20.38 -30.70
N GLN A 701 -39.15 -21.12 -30.19
CA GLN A 701 -39.18 -21.58 -28.80
C GLN A 701 -37.96 -22.45 -28.49
N PHE A 702 -37.64 -23.43 -29.33
CA PHE A 702 -36.44 -24.26 -29.20
C PHE A 702 -35.15 -23.42 -29.20
N HIS A 703 -35.05 -22.40 -30.05
CA HIS A 703 -33.91 -21.48 -30.03
C HIS A 703 -33.82 -20.73 -28.69
N SER A 704 -34.94 -20.16 -28.22
CA SER A 704 -34.99 -19.48 -26.91
C SER A 704 -34.69 -20.41 -25.73
N PHE A 705 -35.10 -21.68 -25.80
CA PHE A 705 -34.74 -22.71 -24.82
C PHE A 705 -33.26 -23.10 -24.93
N CYS A 706 -32.65 -23.09 -26.12
CA CYS A 706 -31.21 -23.27 -26.28
C CYS A 706 -30.40 -22.07 -25.76
N GLU A 707 -30.89 -20.84 -25.88
CA GLU A 707 -30.26 -19.65 -25.30
C GLU A 707 -30.42 -19.61 -23.77
N LEU A 708 -31.62 -19.86 -23.26
CA LEU A 708 -31.88 -20.00 -21.82
C LEU A 708 -31.05 -21.14 -21.21
N ARG A 709 -30.96 -22.29 -21.89
CA ARG A 709 -30.08 -23.39 -21.49
C ARG A 709 -28.62 -22.96 -21.42
N LYS A 710 -28.11 -22.19 -22.38
CA LYS A 710 -26.73 -21.65 -22.34
C LYS A 710 -26.52 -20.66 -21.20
N SER A 711 -27.55 -19.89 -20.79
CA SER A 711 -27.49 -19.06 -19.59
C SER A 711 -27.39 -19.92 -18.33
N LEU A 712 -28.30 -20.89 -18.19
CA LEU A 712 -28.33 -21.82 -17.06
C LEU A 712 -27.05 -22.68 -16.98
N GLU A 713 -26.47 -23.11 -18.11
CA GLU A 713 -25.18 -23.82 -18.13
C GLU A 713 -24.02 -22.93 -17.63
N LYS A 714 -24.06 -21.61 -17.87
CA LYS A 714 -23.10 -20.65 -17.28
C LYS A 714 -23.36 -20.42 -15.79
N GLU A 715 -24.60 -20.13 -15.41
CA GLU A 715 -25.00 -19.91 -14.02
C GLU A 715 -24.69 -21.12 -13.13
N VAL A 716 -24.84 -22.35 -13.66
CA VAL A 716 -24.40 -23.59 -13.02
C VAL A 716 -22.86 -23.66 -12.94
N ALA A 717 -22.12 -23.38 -14.02
CA ALA A 717 -20.65 -23.40 -14.01
C ALA A 717 -20.01 -22.31 -13.11
N GLU A 718 -20.71 -21.20 -12.89
CA GLU A 718 -20.36 -20.15 -11.92
C GLU A 718 -20.70 -20.60 -10.49
N SER A 719 -21.88 -21.20 -10.28
CA SER A 719 -22.31 -21.75 -8.99
C SER A 719 -21.45 -22.92 -8.52
N GLU A 720 -21.04 -23.81 -9.43
CA GLU A 720 -20.10 -24.90 -9.14
C GLU A 720 -18.70 -24.36 -8.82
N PHE A 721 -18.24 -23.32 -9.50
CA PHE A 721 -16.98 -22.66 -9.17
C PHE A 721 -17.04 -22.01 -7.79
N ALA A 722 -18.12 -21.28 -7.47
CA ALA A 722 -18.34 -20.70 -6.14
C ALA A 722 -18.43 -21.77 -5.04
N LYS A 723 -19.12 -22.87 -5.29
CA LYS A 723 -19.19 -24.04 -4.40
C LYS A 723 -17.82 -24.67 -4.17
N ASN A 724 -17.04 -24.92 -5.22
CA ASN A 724 -15.71 -25.53 -5.11
C ASN A 724 -14.70 -24.60 -4.44
N ARG A 725 -14.79 -23.28 -4.67
CA ARG A 725 -14.07 -22.24 -3.93
C ARG A 725 -14.43 -22.26 -2.44
N MET A 726 -15.73 -22.34 -2.11
CA MET A 726 -16.18 -22.41 -0.72
C MET A 726 -15.71 -23.70 -0.01
N ILE A 727 -15.81 -24.86 -0.68
CA ILE A 727 -15.30 -26.14 -0.15
C ILE A 727 -13.79 -26.05 0.12
N SER A 728 -13.03 -25.42 -0.78
CA SER A 728 -11.59 -25.21 -0.62
C SER A 728 -11.28 -24.30 0.58
N LEU A 729 -12.01 -23.19 0.74
CA LEU A 729 -11.89 -22.30 1.91
C LEU A 729 -12.28 -23.01 3.22
N CYS A 730 -13.38 -23.77 3.25
CA CYS A 730 -13.77 -24.57 4.42
C CYS A 730 -12.71 -25.63 4.76
N GLY A 731 -12.05 -26.23 3.75
CA GLY A 731 -10.90 -27.11 3.95
C GLY A 731 -9.72 -26.40 4.63
N LEU A 732 -9.35 -25.21 4.12
CA LEU A 732 -8.29 -24.37 4.71
C LEU A 732 -8.63 -23.95 6.15
N TYR A 733 -9.85 -23.47 6.41
CA TYR A 733 -10.28 -23.12 7.76
C TYR A 733 -10.31 -24.33 8.70
N LYS A 734 -10.63 -25.53 8.19
CA LYS A 734 -10.57 -26.76 9.00
C LYS A 734 -9.14 -27.20 9.32
N GLU A 735 -8.18 -27.06 8.39
CA GLU A 735 -6.75 -27.26 8.70
C GLU A 735 -6.26 -26.27 9.76
N VAL A 736 -6.64 -25.00 9.63
CA VAL A 736 -6.26 -23.94 10.57
C VAL A 736 -6.89 -24.18 11.95
N LEU A 737 -8.16 -24.57 12.01
CA LEU A 737 -8.82 -25.00 13.24
C LEU A 737 -8.10 -26.18 13.89
N GLN A 738 -7.74 -27.20 13.11
CA GLN A 738 -6.98 -28.36 13.62
C GLN A 738 -5.61 -27.96 14.16
N ARG A 739 -4.91 -26.99 13.56
CA ARG A 739 -3.65 -26.45 14.12
C ARG A 739 -3.87 -25.75 15.47
N TYR A 740 -4.93 -24.94 15.60
CA TYR A 740 -5.27 -24.30 16.88
C TYR A 740 -5.71 -25.32 17.94
N GLU A 741 -6.52 -26.31 17.57
CA GLU A 741 -6.89 -27.42 18.47
C GLU A 741 -5.68 -28.23 18.95
N SER A 742 -4.69 -28.51 18.09
CA SER A 742 -3.46 -29.21 18.48
C SER A 742 -2.53 -28.35 19.34
N LEU A 743 -2.58 -27.02 19.19
CA LEU A 743 -1.90 -26.08 20.08
C LEU A 743 -2.58 -26.02 21.46
N GLU A 744 -3.92 -26.01 21.50
CA GLU A 744 -4.72 -26.03 22.73
C GLU A 744 -4.57 -27.35 23.50
N LYS A 745 -4.45 -28.48 22.80
CA LYS A 745 -4.17 -29.81 23.38
C LYS A 745 -2.71 -29.97 23.86
N GLY A 746 -1.81 -29.06 23.47
CA GLY A 746 -0.38 -29.13 23.82
C GLY A 746 0.43 -30.14 23.00
N ASP A 747 -0.12 -30.70 21.92
CA ASP A 747 0.57 -31.64 21.02
C ASP A 747 1.73 -30.96 20.25
N VAL A 748 1.72 -29.64 20.17
CA VAL A 748 2.75 -28.81 19.52
C VAL A 748 3.49 -27.98 20.58
N PRO A 749 4.82 -28.06 20.69
CA PRO A 749 5.56 -27.26 21.66
C PRO A 749 5.45 -25.76 21.33
N PRO A 750 5.23 -24.88 22.33
CA PRO A 750 5.14 -23.45 22.09
C PRO A 750 6.48 -22.91 21.58
N VAL A 751 6.46 -22.28 20.40
CA VAL A 751 7.66 -21.69 19.79
C VAL A 751 8.19 -20.59 20.70
N SER A 752 9.40 -20.78 21.24
CA SER A 752 10.07 -19.77 22.06
C SER A 752 10.35 -18.53 21.20
N VAL A 753 9.61 -17.46 21.45
CA VAL A 753 9.68 -16.22 20.66
C VAL A 753 11.04 -15.54 20.85
N THR A 754 11.97 -15.84 19.95
CA THR A 754 13.20 -15.06 19.78
C THR A 754 13.00 -14.06 18.64
N PRO A 755 13.64 -12.87 18.68
CA PRO A 755 13.60 -11.92 17.57
C PRO A 755 14.11 -12.50 16.24
N ARG A 756 14.92 -13.57 16.32
CA ARG A 756 15.40 -14.32 15.16
C ARG A 756 14.31 -15.19 14.53
N THR A 757 13.57 -15.95 15.34
CA THR A 757 12.43 -16.75 14.85
C THR A 757 11.30 -15.87 14.31
N GLU A 758 11.05 -14.70 14.91
CA GLU A 758 10.09 -13.72 14.37
C GLU A 758 10.55 -13.19 12.99
N PHE A 759 11.83 -12.82 12.87
CA PHE A 759 12.40 -12.35 11.60
C PHE A 759 12.41 -13.44 10.52
N GLU A 760 12.69 -14.70 10.88
CA GLU A 760 12.65 -15.84 9.96
C GLU A 760 11.20 -16.11 9.48
N VAL A 761 10.19 -15.98 10.35
CA VAL A 761 8.76 -16.03 9.98
C VAL A 761 8.35 -14.85 9.10
N GLU A 762 8.73 -13.61 9.44
CA GLU A 762 8.40 -12.42 8.63
C GLU A 762 9.05 -12.48 7.24
N ASN A 763 10.30 -12.96 7.16
CA ASN A 763 11.01 -13.15 5.91
C ASN A 763 10.39 -14.26 5.04
N ASN A 764 9.96 -15.38 5.64
CA ASN A 764 9.20 -16.43 4.94
C ASN A 764 7.84 -15.91 4.43
N LEU A 765 7.16 -15.08 5.24
CA LEU A 765 5.91 -14.41 4.88
C LEU A 765 6.10 -13.42 3.72
N LEU A 766 7.23 -12.70 3.68
CA LEU A 766 7.63 -11.85 2.56
C LEU A 766 8.02 -12.67 1.31
N ALA A 767 8.69 -13.81 1.49
CA ALA A 767 9.07 -14.72 0.41
C ALA A 767 7.85 -15.36 -0.28
N ALA A 768 6.80 -15.75 0.46
CA ALA A 768 5.56 -16.20 -0.16
C ALA A 768 4.77 -15.06 -0.80
N LYS A 769 4.68 -13.88 -0.16
CA LYS A 769 4.03 -12.69 -0.77
C LYS A 769 4.70 -12.28 -2.09
N THR A 770 6.01 -12.44 -2.22
CA THR A 770 6.72 -12.20 -3.49
C THR A 770 6.52 -13.32 -4.50
N ARG A 771 6.52 -14.61 -4.11
CA ARG A 771 6.13 -15.73 -4.98
C ARG A 771 4.70 -15.59 -5.52
N MET A 772 3.75 -15.20 -4.67
CA MET A 772 2.35 -14.97 -5.01
C MET A 772 2.19 -13.83 -6.03
N LYS A 773 2.93 -12.73 -5.87
CA LYS A 773 3.03 -11.66 -6.89
C LYS A 773 3.66 -12.14 -8.20
N MET A 774 4.69 -12.99 -8.15
CA MET A 774 5.27 -13.59 -9.36
C MET A 774 4.26 -14.49 -10.09
N LEU A 775 3.50 -15.32 -9.37
CA LEU A 775 2.44 -16.16 -9.95
C LEU A 775 1.32 -15.31 -10.57
N SER A 776 0.84 -14.27 -9.88
CA SER A 776 -0.15 -13.32 -10.42
C SER A 776 0.35 -12.64 -11.71
N ASN A 777 1.61 -12.18 -11.74
CA ASN A 777 2.23 -11.63 -12.96
C ASN A 777 2.33 -12.66 -14.09
N ILE A 778 2.67 -13.91 -13.79
CA ILE A 778 2.72 -15.01 -14.79
C ILE A 778 1.33 -15.31 -15.35
N ILE A 779 0.30 -15.36 -14.50
CA ILE A 779 -1.10 -15.60 -14.91
C ILE A 779 -1.63 -14.45 -15.77
N SER A 780 -1.35 -13.20 -15.39
CA SER A 780 -1.68 -12.03 -16.23
C SER A 780 -0.98 -12.12 -17.60
N HIS A 781 0.30 -12.47 -17.64
CA HIS A 781 1.04 -12.62 -18.90
C HIS A 781 0.56 -13.82 -19.75
N LEU A 782 0.09 -14.91 -19.12
CA LEU A 782 -0.54 -16.04 -19.81
C LEU A 782 -1.94 -15.69 -20.34
N SER A 783 -2.73 -14.93 -19.58
CA SER A 783 -4.03 -14.39 -20.00
C SER A 783 -3.89 -13.51 -21.24
N MET A 784 -2.92 -12.58 -21.24
CA MET A 784 -2.59 -11.76 -22.42
C MET A 784 -2.07 -12.57 -23.62
N LYS A 785 -1.42 -13.72 -23.39
CA LYS A 785 -0.84 -14.56 -24.46
C LYS A 785 -1.82 -15.58 -25.05
N PHE A 786 -2.84 -15.97 -24.29
CA PHE A 786 -3.78 -17.03 -24.64
C PHE A 786 -5.23 -16.65 -24.32
N ASP A 787 -5.71 -15.58 -24.96
CA ASP A 787 -7.04 -14.97 -24.75
C ASP A 787 -8.22 -15.99 -24.79
N LYS A 788 -8.08 -17.08 -25.56
CA LYS A 788 -9.04 -18.21 -25.58
C LYS A 788 -9.25 -18.93 -24.24
N TYR A 789 -8.36 -18.74 -23.26
CA TYR A 789 -8.43 -19.31 -21.91
C TYR A 789 -8.49 -18.23 -20.83
N LYS A 790 -8.73 -16.96 -21.20
CA LYS A 790 -8.78 -15.81 -20.29
C LYS A 790 -9.67 -16.05 -19.07
N GLU A 791 -10.89 -16.55 -19.28
CA GLU A 791 -11.84 -16.87 -18.20
C GLU A 791 -11.27 -17.90 -17.20
N ILE A 792 -10.42 -18.84 -17.64
CA ILE A 792 -9.76 -19.80 -16.76
C ILE A 792 -8.63 -19.12 -15.98
N PHE A 793 -7.83 -18.25 -16.62
CA PHE A 793 -6.79 -17.50 -15.94
C PHE A 793 -7.35 -16.51 -14.92
N ASP A 794 -8.47 -15.86 -15.22
CA ASP A 794 -9.16 -14.94 -14.32
C ASP A 794 -9.72 -15.72 -13.10
N ARG A 795 -10.37 -16.88 -13.33
CA ARG A 795 -10.78 -17.82 -12.25
C ARG A 795 -9.59 -18.29 -11.38
N ILE A 796 -8.41 -18.52 -11.95
CA ILE A 796 -7.21 -18.91 -11.19
C ILE A 796 -6.63 -17.71 -10.40
N SER A 797 -6.70 -16.50 -10.96
CA SER A 797 -6.31 -15.26 -10.29
C SER A 797 -7.15 -15.03 -9.02
N ASP A 798 -8.48 -15.17 -9.13
CA ASP A 798 -9.42 -15.06 -8.00
C ASP A 798 -9.12 -16.06 -6.86
N ILE A 799 -8.71 -17.28 -7.20
CA ILE A 799 -8.28 -18.28 -6.21
C ILE A 799 -6.99 -17.82 -5.51
N LEU A 800 -6.02 -17.28 -6.25
CA LEU A 800 -4.77 -16.77 -5.69
C LEU A 800 -4.95 -15.57 -4.76
N TYR A 801 -5.86 -14.65 -5.07
CA TYR A 801 -6.22 -13.55 -4.16
C TYR A 801 -7.02 -14.00 -2.93
N ALA A 802 -7.64 -15.19 -2.95
CA ALA A 802 -8.43 -15.72 -1.85
C ALA A 802 -7.63 -16.57 -0.84
N ILE A 803 -6.33 -16.80 -1.04
CA ILE A 803 -5.48 -17.54 -0.08
C ILE A 803 -5.19 -16.66 1.15
N PRO A 804 -5.59 -17.03 2.37
CA PRO A 804 -5.24 -16.28 3.58
C PRO A 804 -3.72 -16.29 3.79
N SER A 805 -3.14 -15.13 4.13
CA SER A 805 -1.68 -15.01 4.35
C SER A 805 -1.15 -15.84 5.52
N GLU A 806 -2.04 -16.37 6.37
CA GLU A 806 -1.75 -17.19 7.54
C GLU A 806 -1.19 -18.58 7.17
N ARG A 807 -1.57 -19.17 6.02
CA ARG A 807 -1.06 -20.50 5.62
C ARG A 807 0.43 -20.49 5.20
N VAL A 808 1.07 -19.31 5.22
CA VAL A 808 2.52 -19.14 5.04
C VAL A 808 3.28 -19.28 6.36
N VAL A 809 2.61 -19.12 7.50
CA VAL A 809 3.19 -19.33 8.83
C VAL A 809 3.06 -20.81 9.17
N GLY A 810 4.14 -21.56 8.90
CA GLY A 810 4.29 -23.00 9.13
C GLY A 810 5.71 -23.44 8.83
#